data_AF-A0A936IX36-F1
#
_entry.id   AF-A0A936IX36-F1
#
_cell.length_a   1.000
_cell.length_b   1.000
_cell.length_c   1.000
_cell.angle_alpha   90.00
_cell.angle_beta   90.00
_cell.angle_gamma   90.00
#
_symmetry.space_group_name_H-M   'P 1'
#
loop_
_entity.id
_entity.type
_entity.pdbx_description
1 polymer ?
#
loop_
_entity_poly.entity_id
_entity_poly.type
_entity_poly.pdbx_seq_one_letter_code
_entity_poly.pdbx_strand_id
1 'polypeptide(L)'
;MTSFPARAVLILTAILGVFAGGCSRDPEVVKRRYLENGNKYFDRAKYKEARIMYRNALQKDQRFGEAHYRLALTALKLNEAANAAQALRRAIELLPEGADRNDARVKLADIYLVYTEAVRRQNEIIEEIERTYEDLLKADPNSYDGRRIKGRMLLASARDAAQKGYGERAQRELREAIAEFRAAHAARPDEPEAAIYLARSVAADNHPDESEAIYRALIAKKPDVVQAYLELYSLMTVQQKTGDAEQVLRLAVQNNPKEYPLLIRLAEHFYRSKRRDEVVRVIQDLKSHAGEYKQAYEAAGAFYFRLGDGAEAIRQYEEGIEKDPDGKLRYQKMIIEVLMAQGKREEARKINEEILKEDPRDSDALALNGSLMLEKGDVTNAINELRTVVTRAPGNFVAQFNLGRALMARGELETARQHLNEAIRLKPNYSPARIALGQIHISRREFDPALKLAEETINFDPNNVVVRLIRTAANMGLNNNKEARAELDQILRVNPNNQDALFQLGLLNVMEKRYREAEEAYRKCYDLNPANARGLMGQIEVVMLQEQPDRAMRVLQQEIDKYPTRFELRTSHANVAVRAGKLDEAIQEYQWVLERIDKKSPAAGDIYIRIAETKRRKGDLEGAVETMQKAREILPQNSIVLNTLALTLDLLGRKEEAKGIYEETLRLESENPIVLNNLAYLIASEGGDLDRALTYAQRARQKLPQVIEVADTLGWIYLKKNLADQAIEMFEECLRKAPAHPTYRYHLGQALFQKGDVARARRELQTALNNKPSAEEEKDIRELLARIG
;
A
#
# COMPACT_ATOMS: atom_id res chain seq x y z
N MET A 1 76.23 -34.28 -2.45
CA MET A 1 76.67 -34.64 -3.81
C MET A 1 76.25 -33.51 -4.73
N THR A 2 77.18 -32.60 -5.03
CA THR A 2 77.64 -32.21 -6.40
C THR A 2 76.63 -31.29 -7.11
N SER A 3 76.87 -30.01 -7.42
CA SER A 3 78.10 -29.23 -7.68
C SER A 3 77.84 -27.69 -7.64
N PHE A 4 78.80 -26.94 -7.09
CA PHE A 4 78.97 -25.45 -7.04
C PHE A 4 79.52 -24.86 -8.39
N PRO A 5 79.87 -23.55 -8.59
CA PRO A 5 79.85 -22.35 -7.72
C PRO A 5 79.41 -20.98 -8.37
N ALA A 6 79.43 -19.95 -7.51
CA ALA A 6 79.35 -18.51 -7.76
C ALA A 6 80.45 -17.88 -8.64
N ARG A 7 80.10 -16.78 -9.32
CA ARG A 7 80.94 -15.60 -9.66
C ARG A 7 79.98 -14.40 -9.75
N ALA A 8 80.03 -13.37 -8.91
CA ALA A 8 81.08 -12.38 -8.63
C ALA A 8 80.53 -10.99 -9.02
N VAL A 9 80.55 -10.11 -8.04
CA VAL A 9 80.17 -8.70 -8.04
C VAL A 9 81.15 -7.86 -8.90
N LEU A 10 80.67 -6.69 -9.37
CA LEU A 10 81.40 -5.53 -9.94
C LEU A 10 81.87 -5.62 -11.40
N ILE A 11 81.07 -5.08 -12.33
CA ILE A 11 81.49 -3.95 -13.19
C ILE A 11 80.32 -2.96 -13.27
N LEU A 12 80.41 -1.94 -12.43
CA LEU A 12 79.77 -0.64 -12.62
C LEU A 12 80.65 0.11 -13.64
N THR A 13 80.03 0.64 -14.69
CA THR A 13 80.52 1.61 -15.72
C THR A 13 80.53 1.10 -17.17
N ALA A 14 79.86 1.89 -18.02
CA ALA A 14 79.97 1.92 -19.48
C ALA A 14 79.20 0.89 -20.33
N ILE A 15 77.87 0.79 -20.17
CA ILE A 15 76.94 0.79 -21.33
C ILE A 15 75.75 1.69 -20.96
N LEU A 16 76.06 2.99 -20.81
CA LEU A 16 75.11 4.09 -20.65
C LEU A 16 75.13 4.93 -21.93
N GLY A 17 75.04 4.25 -23.08
CA GLY A 17 75.03 4.86 -24.39
C GLY A 17 74.04 4.10 -25.26
N VAL A 18 72.99 4.82 -25.69
CA VAL A 18 71.97 4.40 -26.67
C VAL A 18 70.80 3.58 -26.12
N PHE A 19 69.96 4.21 -25.30
CA PHE A 19 68.50 4.33 -25.53
C PHE A 19 67.95 5.50 -24.70
N ALA A 20 68.59 6.67 -24.83
CA ALA A 20 68.01 7.94 -24.43
C ALA A 20 66.99 8.36 -25.51
N GLY A 21 65.78 7.82 -25.39
CA GLY A 21 64.61 8.19 -26.19
C GLY A 21 63.51 8.79 -25.31
N GLY A 22 63.70 10.03 -24.83
CA GLY A 22 62.62 10.98 -24.54
C GLY A 22 61.64 10.68 -23.39
N CYS A 23 62.10 10.68 -22.14
CA CYS A 23 61.22 11.03 -21.01
C CYS A 23 61.23 12.56 -20.85
N SER A 24 60.36 13.22 -21.62
CA SER A 24 60.07 14.63 -21.38
C SER A 24 59.44 14.80 -20.00
N ARG A 25 60.02 15.68 -19.16
CA ARG A 25 59.39 16.17 -17.91
C ARG A 25 58.32 17.22 -18.18
N ASP A 26 58.11 17.59 -19.43
CA ASP A 26 57.09 18.56 -19.85
C ASP A 26 55.68 18.00 -19.59
N PRO A 27 54.86 18.65 -18.74
CA PRO A 27 53.47 18.29 -18.52
C PRO A 27 52.66 18.13 -19.82
N GLU A 28 52.96 18.90 -20.87
CA GLU A 28 52.29 18.81 -22.18
C GLU A 28 52.55 17.48 -22.90
N VAL A 29 53.79 17.00 -22.85
CA VAL A 29 54.15 15.72 -23.47
C VAL A 29 53.58 14.56 -22.65
N VAL A 30 53.57 14.68 -21.32
CA VAL A 30 53.06 13.64 -20.43
C VAL A 30 51.55 13.47 -20.55
N LYS A 31 50.77 14.58 -20.58
CA LYS A 31 49.30 14.49 -20.71
C LYS A 31 48.89 13.87 -22.05
N ARG A 32 49.57 14.21 -23.14
CA ARG A 32 49.32 13.63 -24.47
C ARG A 32 49.63 12.14 -24.51
N ARG A 33 50.73 11.71 -23.90
CA ARG A 33 51.07 10.27 -23.76
C ARG A 33 49.99 9.49 -23.01
N TYR A 34 49.43 10.06 -21.93
CA TYR A 34 48.33 9.42 -21.23
C TYR A 34 47.06 9.32 -22.08
N LEU A 35 46.72 10.38 -22.82
CA LEU A 35 45.60 10.37 -23.75
C LEU A 35 45.77 9.29 -24.83
N GLU A 36 46.93 9.22 -25.50
CA GLU A 36 47.22 8.22 -26.53
C GLU A 36 47.14 6.78 -26.00
N ASN A 37 47.69 6.54 -24.80
CA ASN A 37 47.59 5.24 -24.16
C ASN A 37 46.15 4.91 -23.77
N GLY A 38 45.38 5.89 -23.29
CA GLY A 38 43.95 5.75 -23.05
C GLY A 38 43.19 5.34 -24.32
N ASN A 39 43.47 6.00 -25.45
CA ASN A 39 42.87 5.67 -26.75
C ASN A 39 43.19 4.21 -27.14
N LYS A 40 44.43 3.76 -26.99
CA LYS A 40 44.81 2.34 -27.25
C LYS A 40 44.03 1.34 -26.38
N TYR A 41 43.77 1.67 -25.12
CA TYR A 41 42.93 0.83 -24.25
C TYR A 41 41.47 0.86 -24.69
N PHE A 42 40.96 2.04 -25.04
CA PHE A 42 39.60 2.24 -25.50
C PHE A 42 39.31 1.43 -26.77
N ASP A 43 40.22 1.47 -27.75
CA ASP A 43 40.10 0.73 -29.02
C ASP A 43 40.12 -0.79 -28.82
N ARG A 44 40.74 -1.26 -27.72
CA ARG A 44 40.75 -2.67 -27.29
C ARG A 44 39.58 -3.03 -26.37
N ALA A 45 38.57 -2.17 -26.26
CA ALA A 45 37.43 -2.29 -25.35
C ALA A 45 37.79 -2.42 -23.86
N LYS A 46 39.00 -1.99 -23.46
CA LYS A 46 39.48 -1.98 -22.07
C LYS A 46 39.10 -0.66 -21.40
N TYR A 47 37.79 -0.45 -21.24
CA TYR A 47 37.22 0.84 -20.83
C TYR A 47 37.62 1.26 -19.40
N LYS A 48 37.82 0.32 -18.48
CA LYS A 48 38.24 0.63 -17.10
C LYS A 48 39.66 1.18 -17.07
N GLU A 49 40.55 0.60 -17.86
CA GLU A 49 41.95 1.00 -18.01
C GLU A 49 42.07 2.32 -18.79
N ALA A 50 41.29 2.47 -19.87
CA ALA A 50 41.20 3.73 -20.61
C ALA A 50 40.79 4.90 -19.70
N ARG A 51 39.77 4.68 -18.84
CA ARG A 51 39.30 5.67 -17.86
C ARG A 51 40.42 6.14 -16.92
N ILE A 52 41.28 5.22 -16.45
CA ILE A 52 42.42 5.57 -15.59
C ILE A 52 43.40 6.47 -16.34
N MET A 53 43.72 6.12 -17.58
CA MET A 53 44.66 6.91 -18.41
C MET A 53 44.13 8.32 -18.69
N TYR A 54 42.85 8.48 -19.04
CA TYR A 54 42.26 9.80 -19.23
C TYR A 54 42.23 10.62 -17.94
N ARG A 55 41.93 10.01 -16.79
CA ARG A 55 42.03 10.70 -15.48
C ARG A 55 43.46 11.13 -15.17
N ASN A 56 44.46 10.32 -15.49
CA ASN A 56 45.86 10.68 -15.32
C ASN A 56 46.29 11.84 -16.24
N ALA A 57 45.76 11.92 -17.46
CA ALA A 57 45.94 13.08 -18.33
C ALA A 57 45.35 14.35 -17.69
N LEU A 58 44.14 14.26 -17.13
CA LEU A 58 43.45 15.36 -16.45
C LEU A 58 44.10 15.79 -15.13
N GLN A 59 44.82 14.90 -14.45
CA GLN A 59 45.65 15.26 -13.30
C GLN A 59 46.84 16.17 -13.69
N LYS A 60 47.31 16.08 -14.94
CA LYS A 60 48.40 16.92 -15.45
C LYS A 60 47.90 18.24 -16.02
N ASP A 61 46.72 18.23 -16.63
CA ASP A 61 46.03 19.44 -17.09
C ASP A 61 44.51 19.27 -17.02
N GLN A 62 43.89 19.96 -16.05
CA GLN A 62 42.43 19.92 -15.87
C GLN A 62 41.66 20.62 -17.01
N ARG A 63 42.34 21.43 -17.82
CA ARG A 63 41.77 22.13 -18.99
C ARG A 63 41.97 21.36 -20.30
N PHE A 64 42.42 20.11 -20.23
CA PHE A 64 42.62 19.28 -21.42
C PHE A 64 41.28 18.74 -21.97
N GLY A 65 40.63 19.53 -22.83
CA GLY A 65 39.29 19.23 -23.36
C GLY A 65 39.16 17.86 -24.04
N GLU A 66 40.17 17.43 -24.79
CA GLU A 66 40.17 16.12 -25.47
C GLU A 66 40.13 14.94 -24.47
N ALA A 67 40.83 15.07 -23.34
CA ALA A 67 40.80 14.06 -22.29
C ALA A 67 39.44 13.99 -21.58
N HIS A 68 38.75 15.12 -21.39
CA HIS A 68 37.37 15.14 -20.88
C HIS A 68 36.41 14.46 -21.86
N TYR A 69 36.53 14.73 -23.16
CA TYR A 69 35.70 14.10 -24.18
C TYR A 69 35.90 12.58 -24.21
N ARG A 70 37.14 12.10 -24.24
CA ARG A 70 37.45 10.66 -24.21
C ARG A 70 37.00 9.99 -22.92
N LEU A 71 37.12 10.68 -21.78
CA LEU A 71 36.58 10.21 -20.50
C LEU A 71 35.06 10.05 -20.57
N ALA A 72 34.35 10.99 -21.19
CA ALA A 72 32.92 10.93 -21.42
C ALA A 72 32.51 9.74 -22.31
N LEU A 73 33.18 9.53 -23.44
CA LEU A 73 32.94 8.37 -24.30
C LEU A 73 33.15 7.05 -23.56
N THR A 74 34.14 7.01 -22.67
CA THR A 74 34.42 5.84 -21.82
C THR A 74 33.32 5.62 -20.79
N ALA A 75 32.83 6.68 -20.15
CA ALA A 75 31.72 6.61 -19.21
C ALA A 75 30.44 6.09 -19.91
N LEU A 76 30.16 6.51 -21.15
CA LEU A 76 29.05 5.98 -21.94
C LEU A 76 29.19 4.46 -22.19
N LYS A 77 30.39 3.99 -22.54
CA LYS A 77 30.65 2.54 -22.72
C LYS A 77 30.54 1.73 -21.42
N LEU A 78 30.71 2.38 -20.27
CA LEU A 78 30.53 1.80 -18.94
C LEU A 78 29.10 1.98 -18.39
N ASN A 79 28.18 2.55 -19.18
CA ASN A 79 26.80 2.85 -18.78
C ASN A 79 26.71 3.82 -17.57
N GLU A 80 27.65 4.76 -17.46
CA GLU A 80 27.76 5.74 -16.38
C GLU A 80 27.26 7.13 -16.86
N ALA A 81 25.96 7.28 -17.11
CA ALA A 81 25.41 8.47 -17.77
C ALA A 81 25.66 9.80 -17.05
N ALA A 82 25.59 9.83 -15.71
CA ALA A 82 25.86 11.05 -14.93
C ALA A 82 27.34 11.50 -15.08
N ASN A 83 28.27 10.54 -15.02
CA ASN A 83 29.69 10.80 -15.22
C ASN A 83 29.96 11.27 -16.66
N ALA A 84 29.28 10.66 -17.64
CA ALA A 84 29.36 11.06 -19.03
C ALA A 84 28.88 12.51 -19.23
N ALA A 85 27.72 12.88 -18.70
CA ALA A 85 27.17 14.23 -18.83
C ALA A 85 28.11 15.29 -18.24
N GLN A 86 28.69 15.04 -17.06
CA GLN A 86 29.64 15.95 -16.43
C GLN A 86 30.90 16.15 -17.29
N ALA A 87 31.47 15.05 -17.79
CA ALA A 87 32.66 15.09 -18.62
C ALA A 87 32.38 15.74 -20.00
N LEU A 88 31.20 15.52 -20.59
CA LEU A 88 30.77 16.16 -21.84
C LEU A 88 30.63 17.67 -21.69
N ARG A 89 29.96 18.17 -20.64
CA ARG A 89 29.89 19.61 -20.34
C ARG A 89 31.28 20.23 -20.29
N ARG A 90 32.20 19.59 -19.57
CA ARG A 90 33.56 20.10 -19.44
C ARG A 90 34.34 20.05 -20.75
N ALA A 91 34.11 19.03 -21.58
CA ALA A 91 34.66 18.97 -22.93
C ALA A 91 34.13 20.11 -23.81
N ILE A 92 32.83 20.40 -23.78
CA ILE A 92 32.21 21.47 -24.57
C ILE A 92 32.77 22.85 -24.17
N GLU A 93 33.08 23.09 -22.90
CA GLU A 93 33.69 24.34 -22.45
C GLU A 93 35.14 24.53 -22.94
N LEU A 94 35.88 23.44 -23.13
CA LEU A 94 37.33 23.46 -23.33
C LEU A 94 37.78 23.15 -24.76
N LEU A 95 36.96 22.43 -25.53
CA LEU A 95 37.26 22.09 -26.92
C LEU A 95 37.03 23.30 -27.84
N PRO A 96 37.89 23.50 -28.87
CA PRO A 96 37.61 24.47 -29.92
C PRO A 96 36.38 24.06 -30.73
N GLU A 97 35.74 25.01 -31.42
CA GLU A 97 34.68 24.70 -32.39
C GLU A 97 35.18 23.67 -33.41
N GLY A 98 34.37 22.64 -33.66
CA GLY A 98 34.77 21.52 -34.51
C GLY A 98 34.00 20.24 -34.21
N ALA A 99 34.38 19.16 -34.90
CA ALA A 99 33.67 17.88 -34.88
C ALA A 99 33.54 17.29 -33.46
N ASP A 100 34.62 17.26 -32.67
CA ASP A 100 34.59 16.68 -31.32
C ASP A 100 33.72 17.49 -30.35
N ARG A 101 33.71 18.83 -30.49
CA ARG A 101 32.85 19.68 -29.67
C ARG A 101 31.39 19.49 -30.04
N ASN A 102 31.07 19.41 -31.34
CA ASN A 102 29.71 19.15 -31.82
C ASN A 102 29.22 17.76 -31.40
N ASP A 103 30.04 16.72 -31.54
CA ASP A 103 29.71 15.38 -31.06
C ASP A 103 29.48 15.37 -29.54
N ALA A 104 30.30 16.09 -28.77
CA ALA A 104 30.08 16.21 -27.33
C ALA A 104 28.74 16.89 -26.98
N ARG A 105 28.35 17.95 -27.70
CA ARG A 105 27.04 18.61 -27.56
C ARG A 105 25.89 17.66 -27.87
N VAL A 106 26.00 16.92 -28.98
CA VAL A 106 25.01 15.94 -29.42
C VAL A 106 24.82 14.84 -28.37
N LYS A 107 25.91 14.24 -27.90
CA LYS A 107 25.84 13.18 -26.87
C LYS A 107 25.28 13.69 -25.54
N LEU A 108 25.58 14.94 -25.18
CA LEU A 108 25.03 15.54 -23.96
C LEU A 108 23.51 15.75 -24.09
N ALA A 109 23.06 16.29 -25.23
CA ALA A 109 21.64 16.41 -25.54
C ALA A 109 20.92 15.06 -25.52
N ASP A 110 21.54 14.01 -26.07
CA ASP A 110 20.99 12.65 -26.04
C ASP A 110 20.81 12.11 -24.62
N ILE A 111 21.79 12.34 -23.73
CA ILE A 111 21.67 11.96 -22.32
C ILE A 111 20.47 12.68 -21.68
N TYR A 112 20.35 13.99 -21.84
CA TYR A 112 19.24 14.74 -21.25
C TYR A 112 17.87 14.31 -21.78
N LEU A 113 17.79 14.03 -23.08
CA LEU A 113 16.57 13.57 -23.75
C LEU A 113 16.16 12.14 -23.36
N VAL A 114 16.95 11.41 -22.56
CA VAL A 114 16.58 10.12 -21.98
C VAL A 114 16.01 10.27 -20.56
N TYR A 115 16.49 11.21 -19.74
CA TYR A 115 16.11 11.36 -18.31
C TYR A 115 14.86 12.25 -18.08
N THR A 116 13.90 12.16 -19.00
CA THR A 116 12.94 13.22 -19.36
C THR A 116 11.82 13.61 -18.38
N GLU A 117 11.76 13.17 -17.11
CA GLU A 117 10.76 13.74 -16.17
C GLU A 117 11.37 14.66 -15.11
N ALA A 118 12.52 14.30 -14.53
CA ALA A 118 13.21 15.13 -13.55
C ALA A 118 13.96 16.31 -14.18
N VAL A 119 14.45 16.14 -15.42
CA VAL A 119 15.23 17.13 -16.17
C VAL A 119 14.34 18.23 -16.80
N ARG A 120 13.09 17.91 -17.16
CA ARG A 120 12.13 18.86 -17.77
C ARG A 120 11.72 20.03 -16.88
N ARG A 121 12.10 20.02 -15.59
CA ARG A 121 11.84 21.11 -14.63
C ARG A 121 13.01 22.09 -14.50
N GLN A 122 14.11 21.85 -15.20
CA GLN A 122 15.31 22.70 -15.17
C GLN A 122 15.42 23.45 -16.49
N ASN A 123 15.04 24.74 -16.50
CA ASN A 123 15.06 25.59 -17.69
C ASN A 123 16.44 25.63 -18.36
N GLU A 124 17.52 25.61 -17.57
CA GLU A 124 18.91 25.65 -18.06
C GLU A 124 19.24 24.49 -19.00
N ILE A 125 18.72 23.28 -18.74
CA ILE A 125 18.99 22.11 -19.58
C ILE A 125 18.20 22.17 -20.88
N ILE A 126 16.98 22.69 -20.85
CA ILE A 126 16.16 22.90 -22.04
C ILE A 126 16.86 23.90 -22.98
N GLU A 127 17.29 25.04 -22.44
CA GLU A 127 18.04 26.06 -23.20
C GLU A 127 19.36 25.52 -23.78
N GLU A 128 20.04 24.61 -23.07
CA GLU A 128 21.25 23.96 -23.55
C GLU A 128 20.98 23.02 -24.75
N ILE A 129 19.87 22.27 -24.73
CA ILE A 129 19.45 21.41 -25.84
C ILE A 129 18.99 22.26 -27.03
N GLU A 130 18.22 23.32 -26.78
CA GLU A 130 17.71 24.23 -27.81
C GLU A 130 18.85 24.87 -28.61
N ARG A 131 19.79 25.49 -27.89
CA ARG A 131 21.01 26.04 -28.48
C ARG A 131 21.81 24.99 -29.24
N THR A 132 21.82 23.74 -28.76
CA THR A 132 22.52 22.64 -29.43
C THR A 132 21.96 22.35 -30.81
N TYR A 133 20.65 22.13 -30.94
CA TYR A 133 20.10 21.87 -32.27
C TYR A 133 20.08 23.13 -33.16
N GLU A 134 19.91 24.33 -32.59
CA GLU A 134 19.91 25.59 -33.35
C GLU A 134 21.26 25.86 -34.00
N ASP A 135 22.36 25.70 -33.27
CA ASP A 135 23.70 25.89 -33.82
C ASP A 135 24.01 24.85 -34.90
N LEU A 136 23.62 23.59 -34.68
CA LEU A 136 23.79 22.52 -35.66
C LEU A 136 23.00 22.81 -36.95
N LEU A 137 21.77 23.30 -36.84
CA LEU A 137 20.92 23.65 -37.99
C LEU A 137 21.36 24.95 -38.68
N LYS A 138 21.96 25.88 -37.94
CA LYS A 138 22.56 27.09 -38.50
C LYS A 138 23.83 26.78 -39.29
N ALA A 139 24.64 25.84 -38.80
CA ALA A 139 25.83 25.38 -39.49
C ALA A 139 25.49 24.53 -40.72
N ASP A 140 24.47 23.67 -40.62
CA ASP A 140 23.96 22.85 -41.72
C ASP A 140 22.43 22.69 -41.59
N PRO A 141 21.62 23.33 -42.45
CA PRO A 141 20.16 23.19 -42.43
C PRO A 141 19.66 21.76 -42.62
N ASN A 142 20.48 20.85 -43.15
CA ASN A 142 20.17 19.42 -43.31
C ASN A 142 20.87 18.55 -42.26
N SER A 143 21.37 19.14 -41.18
CA SER A 143 22.03 18.42 -40.10
C SER A 143 21.14 17.33 -39.52
N TYR A 144 21.54 16.07 -39.70
CA TYR A 144 20.85 14.91 -39.13
C TYR A 144 20.63 15.08 -37.61
N ASP A 145 21.68 15.44 -36.89
CA ASP A 145 21.66 15.59 -35.44
C ASP A 145 20.81 16.80 -35.01
N GLY A 146 20.90 17.93 -35.71
CA GLY A 146 20.05 19.10 -35.44
C GLY A 146 18.57 18.79 -35.62
N ARG A 147 18.20 18.16 -36.76
CA ARG A 147 16.82 17.78 -37.08
C ARG A 147 16.25 16.76 -36.09
N ARG A 148 17.00 15.68 -35.77
CA ARG A 148 16.50 14.64 -34.85
C ARG A 148 16.34 15.13 -33.41
N ILE A 149 17.26 15.98 -32.91
CA ILE A 149 17.20 16.53 -31.56
C ILE A 149 16.00 17.47 -31.44
N LYS A 150 15.82 18.37 -32.42
CA LYS A 150 14.65 19.27 -32.48
C LYS A 150 13.34 18.48 -32.53
N GLY A 151 13.26 17.44 -33.37
CA GLY A 151 12.09 16.55 -33.43
C GLY A 151 11.79 15.88 -32.08
N ARG A 152 12.80 15.39 -31.36
CA ARG A 152 12.63 14.78 -30.02
C ARG A 152 12.14 15.78 -28.98
N MET A 153 12.63 17.02 -29.02
CA MET A 153 12.16 18.11 -28.17
C MET A 153 10.69 18.46 -28.43
N LEU A 154 10.32 18.64 -29.70
CA LEU A 154 8.93 18.91 -30.11
C LEU A 154 7.99 17.77 -29.71
N LEU A 155 8.40 16.52 -29.92
CA LEU A 155 7.61 15.36 -29.50
C LEU A 155 7.41 15.29 -27.97
N ALA A 156 8.43 15.66 -27.19
CA ALA A 156 8.31 15.74 -25.74
C ALA A 156 7.37 16.88 -25.29
N SER A 157 7.48 18.05 -25.92
CA SER A 157 6.59 19.20 -25.68
C SER A 157 5.14 18.87 -26.04
N ALA A 158 4.90 18.20 -27.18
CA ALA A 158 3.57 17.80 -27.61
C ALA A 158 2.89 16.88 -26.57
N ARG A 159 3.63 15.95 -25.97
CA ARG A 159 3.12 15.07 -24.91
C ARG A 159 2.77 15.83 -23.63
N ASP A 160 3.61 16.77 -23.21
CA ASP A 160 3.34 17.64 -22.05
C ASP A 160 2.11 18.52 -22.28
N ALA A 161 2.00 19.12 -23.48
CA ALA A 161 0.84 19.89 -23.88
C ALA A 161 -0.45 19.04 -23.86
N ALA A 162 -0.40 17.81 -24.37
CA ALA A 162 -1.54 16.88 -24.34
C ALA A 162 -1.94 16.52 -22.90
N GLN A 163 -0.98 16.23 -22.02
CA GLN A 163 -1.24 15.95 -20.60
C GLN A 163 -1.89 17.12 -19.87
N LYS A 164 -1.56 18.36 -20.27
CA LYS A 164 -2.14 19.61 -19.71
C LYS A 164 -3.45 20.04 -20.39
N GLY A 165 -3.96 19.27 -21.35
CA GLY A 165 -5.22 19.57 -22.05
C GLY A 165 -5.09 20.58 -23.21
N TYR A 166 -3.88 20.92 -23.64
CA TYR A 166 -3.63 21.84 -24.77
C TYR A 166 -3.60 21.09 -26.12
N GLY A 167 -4.75 20.58 -26.56
CA GLY A 167 -4.86 19.70 -27.73
C GLY A 167 -4.33 20.28 -29.05
N GLU A 168 -4.69 21.52 -29.40
CA GLU A 168 -4.24 22.15 -30.65
C GLU A 168 -2.71 22.37 -30.70
N ARG A 169 -2.14 22.81 -29.57
CA ARG A 169 -0.70 22.98 -29.42
C ARG A 169 0.01 21.64 -29.54
N ALA A 170 -0.50 20.62 -28.85
CA ALA A 170 0.06 19.27 -28.90
C ALA A 170 0.07 18.73 -30.35
N GLN A 171 -1.02 18.90 -31.08
CA GLN A 171 -1.11 18.43 -32.47
C GLN A 171 -0.18 19.19 -33.42
N ARG A 172 -0.07 20.52 -33.26
CA ARG A 172 0.87 21.33 -34.07
C ARG A 172 2.31 20.89 -33.83
N GLU A 173 2.74 20.81 -32.57
CA GLU A 173 4.10 20.40 -32.21
C GLU A 173 4.41 18.96 -32.65
N LEU A 174 3.43 18.06 -32.59
CA LEU A 174 3.58 16.69 -33.11
C LEU A 174 3.83 16.67 -34.63
N ARG A 175 3.07 17.46 -35.40
CA ARG A 175 3.27 17.55 -36.85
C ARG A 175 4.61 18.20 -37.23
N GLU A 176 5.03 19.21 -36.46
CA GLU A 176 6.38 19.78 -36.62
C GLU A 176 7.45 18.73 -36.31
N ALA A 177 7.29 17.93 -35.25
CA ALA A 177 8.21 16.84 -34.95
C ALA A 177 8.30 15.81 -36.10
N ILE A 178 7.16 15.44 -36.70
CA ILE A 178 7.12 14.56 -37.88
C ILE A 178 7.94 15.15 -39.03
N ALA A 179 7.78 16.45 -39.33
CA ALA A 179 8.54 17.12 -40.39
C ALA A 179 10.06 17.09 -40.11
N GLU A 180 10.47 17.37 -38.88
CA GLU A 180 11.88 17.30 -38.49
C GLU A 180 12.45 15.87 -38.57
N PHE A 181 11.69 14.85 -38.16
CA PHE A 181 12.13 13.46 -38.29
C PHE A 181 12.17 12.99 -39.74
N ARG A 182 11.26 13.43 -40.62
CA ARG A 182 11.34 13.17 -42.07
C ARG A 182 12.61 13.78 -42.66
N ALA A 183 12.92 15.03 -42.31
CA ALA A 183 14.15 15.70 -42.76
C ALA A 183 15.41 14.99 -42.25
N ALA A 184 15.44 14.59 -40.96
CA ALA A 184 16.54 13.82 -40.40
C ALA A 184 16.72 12.47 -41.12
N HIS A 185 15.64 11.73 -41.33
CA HIS A 185 15.69 10.45 -42.03
C HIS A 185 16.14 10.61 -43.50
N ALA A 186 15.74 11.68 -44.18
CA ALA A 186 16.21 11.99 -45.53
C ALA A 186 17.72 12.32 -45.56
N ALA A 187 18.23 13.02 -44.55
CA ALA A 187 19.66 13.37 -44.45
C ALA A 187 20.56 12.15 -44.20
N ARG A 188 20.10 11.17 -43.40
CA ARG A 188 20.78 9.88 -43.20
C ARG A 188 19.78 8.71 -43.23
N PRO A 189 19.42 8.20 -44.42
CA PRO A 189 18.44 7.12 -44.56
C PRO A 189 18.89 5.76 -44.01
N ASP A 190 20.17 5.63 -43.68
CA ASP A 190 20.74 4.43 -43.05
C ASP A 190 20.63 4.48 -41.53
N GLU A 191 20.42 5.64 -40.91
CA GLU A 191 20.34 5.74 -39.45
C GLU A 191 18.94 5.33 -38.95
N PRO A 192 18.83 4.31 -38.08
CA PRO A 192 17.53 3.77 -37.67
C PRO A 192 16.75 4.70 -36.73
N GLU A 193 17.46 5.52 -35.92
CA GLU A 193 16.84 6.33 -34.87
C GLU A 193 15.79 7.29 -35.44
N ALA A 194 16.12 8.06 -36.48
CA ALA A 194 15.20 9.01 -37.09
C ALA A 194 13.96 8.32 -37.69
N ALA A 195 14.12 7.16 -38.34
CA ALA A 195 13.00 6.39 -38.88
C ALA A 195 12.08 5.85 -37.77
N ILE A 196 12.65 5.38 -36.65
CA ILE A 196 11.88 4.89 -35.50
C ILE A 196 11.04 6.02 -34.88
N TYR A 197 11.64 7.18 -34.65
CA TYR A 197 10.93 8.33 -34.09
C TYR A 197 9.93 8.94 -35.07
N LEU A 198 10.22 8.91 -36.38
CA LEU A 198 9.29 9.30 -37.42
C LEU A 198 8.04 8.41 -37.37
N ALA A 199 8.22 7.10 -37.50
CA ALA A 199 7.12 6.14 -37.49
C ALA A 199 6.28 6.24 -36.22
N ARG A 200 6.92 6.40 -35.05
CA ARG A 200 6.22 6.59 -33.77
C ARG A 200 5.38 7.88 -33.76
N SER A 201 5.93 8.98 -34.27
CA SER A 201 5.23 10.27 -34.32
C SER A 201 4.07 10.24 -35.31
N VAL A 202 4.25 9.58 -36.46
CA VAL A 202 3.21 9.37 -37.47
C VAL A 202 2.04 8.52 -36.93
N ALA A 203 2.34 7.45 -36.18
CA ALA A 203 1.30 6.68 -35.49
C ALA A 203 0.54 7.53 -34.45
N ALA A 204 1.24 8.38 -33.70
CA ALA A 204 0.63 9.28 -32.72
C ALA A 204 -0.26 10.36 -33.37
N ASP A 205 0.04 10.77 -34.60
CA ASP A 205 -0.81 11.68 -35.40
C ASP A 205 -1.92 10.92 -36.13
N ASN A 206 -2.23 9.68 -35.72
CA ASN A 206 -3.31 8.84 -36.23
C ASN A 206 -3.13 8.36 -37.70
N HIS A 207 -1.88 8.09 -38.11
CA HIS A 207 -1.56 7.52 -39.43
C HIS A 207 -0.84 6.15 -39.29
N PRO A 208 -1.51 5.10 -38.78
CA PRO A 208 -0.87 3.83 -38.45
C PRO A 208 -0.32 3.07 -39.67
N ASP A 209 -0.94 3.18 -40.84
CA ASP A 209 -0.50 2.48 -42.05
C ASP A 209 0.83 3.04 -42.59
N GLU A 210 1.02 4.36 -42.54
CA GLU A 210 2.30 4.99 -42.89
C GLU A 210 3.39 4.59 -41.88
N SER A 211 3.06 4.59 -40.58
CA SER A 211 3.97 4.15 -39.53
C SER A 211 4.43 2.70 -39.74
N GLU A 212 3.49 1.79 -40.04
CA GLU A 212 3.78 0.40 -40.37
C GLU A 212 4.72 0.28 -41.57
N ALA A 213 4.46 1.02 -42.66
CA ALA A 213 5.29 1.01 -43.86
C ALA A 213 6.73 1.44 -43.55
N ILE A 214 6.93 2.46 -42.72
CA ILE A 214 8.27 2.93 -42.30
C ILE A 214 8.99 1.86 -41.50
N TYR A 215 8.34 1.22 -40.51
CA TYR A 215 8.96 0.15 -39.74
C TYR A 215 9.32 -1.06 -40.61
N ARG A 216 8.43 -1.48 -41.52
CA ARG A 216 8.71 -2.61 -42.44
C ARG A 216 9.85 -2.29 -43.39
N ALA A 217 9.92 -1.06 -43.92
CA ALA A 217 11.04 -0.62 -44.77
C ALA A 217 12.37 -0.63 -44.01
N LEU A 218 12.37 -0.17 -42.76
CA LEU A 218 13.54 -0.21 -41.89
C LEU A 218 13.98 -1.65 -41.61
N ILE A 219 13.05 -2.54 -41.25
CA ILE A 219 13.32 -3.96 -41.00
C ILE A 219 13.88 -4.66 -42.23
N ALA A 220 13.32 -4.40 -43.42
CA ALA A 220 13.79 -5.00 -44.66
C ALA A 220 15.23 -4.59 -45.00
N LYS A 221 15.61 -3.36 -44.66
CA LYS A 221 16.95 -2.81 -44.91
C LYS A 221 17.96 -3.18 -43.82
N LYS A 222 17.51 -3.24 -42.56
CA LYS A 222 18.33 -3.49 -41.36
C LYS A 222 17.64 -4.49 -40.43
N PRO A 223 17.72 -5.79 -40.75
CA PRO A 223 17.00 -6.84 -40.02
C PRO A 223 17.51 -7.04 -38.58
N ASP A 224 18.65 -6.48 -38.22
CA ASP A 224 19.30 -6.51 -36.90
C ASP A 224 18.78 -5.41 -35.94
N VAL A 225 17.97 -4.47 -36.42
CA VAL A 225 17.41 -3.39 -35.59
C VAL A 225 16.21 -3.91 -34.78
N VAL A 226 16.49 -4.56 -33.67
CA VAL A 226 15.48 -5.15 -32.74
C VAL A 226 14.37 -4.17 -32.37
N GLN A 227 14.72 -2.91 -32.12
CA GLN A 227 13.75 -1.87 -31.72
C GLN A 227 12.65 -1.67 -32.76
N ALA A 228 12.95 -1.79 -34.07
CA ALA A 228 11.95 -1.61 -35.12
C ALA A 228 10.86 -2.68 -35.05
N TYR A 229 11.22 -3.94 -34.79
CA TYR A 229 10.24 -5.02 -34.60
C TYR A 229 9.38 -4.81 -33.34
N LEU A 230 10.00 -4.37 -32.24
CA LEU A 230 9.27 -4.14 -30.98
C LEU A 230 8.25 -3.00 -31.11
N GLU A 231 8.61 -1.91 -31.80
CA GLU A 231 7.68 -0.81 -32.07
C GLU A 231 6.57 -1.23 -33.03
N LEU A 232 6.90 -1.95 -34.11
CA LEU A 232 5.91 -2.47 -35.05
C LEU A 232 4.94 -3.45 -34.37
N TYR A 233 5.46 -4.35 -33.53
CA TYR A 233 4.65 -5.24 -32.70
C TYR A 233 3.69 -4.47 -31.79
N SER A 234 4.18 -3.41 -31.13
CA SER A 234 3.37 -2.55 -30.28
C SER A 234 2.25 -1.88 -31.09
N LEU A 235 2.57 -1.34 -32.26
CA LEU A 235 1.62 -0.73 -33.18
C LEU A 235 0.53 -1.72 -33.63
N MET A 236 0.89 -2.96 -33.99
CA MET A 236 -0.07 -4.01 -34.34
C MET A 236 -0.97 -4.39 -33.17
N THR A 237 -0.41 -4.45 -31.96
CA THR A 237 -1.16 -4.79 -30.74
C THR A 237 -2.18 -3.71 -30.39
N VAL A 238 -1.82 -2.42 -30.51
CA VAL A 238 -2.74 -1.29 -30.30
C VAL A 238 -3.89 -1.31 -31.32
N GLN A 239 -3.59 -1.67 -32.57
CA GLN A 239 -4.59 -1.85 -33.63
C GLN A 239 -5.42 -3.14 -33.49
N GLN A 240 -5.18 -3.95 -32.45
CA GLN A 240 -5.82 -5.26 -32.23
C GLN A 240 -5.58 -6.27 -33.38
N LYS A 241 -4.56 -6.05 -34.21
CA LYS A 241 -4.12 -6.96 -35.28
C LYS A 241 -3.21 -8.05 -34.70
N THR A 242 -3.77 -8.93 -33.86
CA THR A 242 -3.00 -9.92 -33.08
C THR A 242 -2.22 -10.92 -33.96
N GLY A 243 -2.78 -11.33 -35.10
CA GLY A 243 -2.09 -12.23 -36.04
C GLY A 243 -0.85 -11.60 -36.66
N ASP A 244 -0.95 -10.34 -37.11
CA ASP A 244 0.18 -9.61 -37.68
C ASP A 244 1.25 -9.33 -36.61
N ALA A 245 0.82 -9.01 -35.39
CA ALA A 245 1.71 -8.85 -34.25
C ALA A 245 2.54 -10.13 -33.97
N GLU A 246 1.90 -11.30 -34.03
CA GLU A 246 2.60 -12.59 -33.91
C GLU A 246 3.64 -12.77 -35.02
N GLN A 247 3.26 -12.51 -36.27
CA GLN A 247 4.17 -12.65 -37.42
C GLN A 247 5.39 -11.74 -37.30
N VAL A 248 5.20 -10.50 -36.83
CA VAL A 248 6.31 -9.55 -36.58
C VAL A 248 7.29 -10.11 -35.54
N LEU A 249 6.80 -10.67 -34.42
CA LEU A 249 7.69 -11.25 -33.41
C LEU A 249 8.38 -12.53 -33.89
N ARG A 250 7.70 -13.39 -34.64
CA ARG A 250 8.33 -14.59 -35.24
C ARG A 250 9.43 -14.19 -36.20
N LEU A 251 9.20 -13.19 -37.06
CA LEU A 251 10.22 -12.65 -37.95
C LEU A 251 11.38 -12.01 -37.18
N ALA A 252 11.08 -11.29 -36.09
CA ALA A 252 12.10 -10.69 -35.24
C ALA A 252 13.05 -11.75 -34.67
N VAL A 253 12.50 -12.83 -34.10
CA VAL A 253 13.28 -13.96 -33.57
C VAL A 253 14.00 -14.71 -34.68
N GLN A 254 13.38 -14.91 -35.85
CA GLN A 254 14.04 -15.55 -36.98
C GLN A 254 15.29 -14.79 -37.44
N ASN A 255 15.20 -13.46 -37.52
CA ASN A 255 16.31 -12.61 -37.94
C ASN A 255 17.33 -12.37 -36.82
N ASN A 256 16.90 -12.52 -35.56
CA ASN A 256 17.71 -12.24 -34.37
C ASN A 256 17.52 -13.35 -33.32
N PRO A 257 17.93 -14.61 -33.61
CA PRO A 257 17.57 -15.77 -32.77
C PRO A 257 18.22 -15.75 -31.38
N LYS A 258 19.27 -14.94 -31.21
CA LYS A 258 20.03 -14.80 -29.96
C LYS A 258 19.61 -13.60 -29.11
N GLU A 259 18.57 -12.88 -29.49
CA GLU A 259 18.12 -11.70 -28.76
C GLU A 259 17.13 -12.10 -27.67
N TYR A 260 17.64 -12.26 -26.44
CA TYR A 260 16.85 -12.58 -25.24
C TYR A 260 15.55 -11.75 -25.12
N PRO A 261 15.53 -10.41 -25.32
CA PRO A 261 14.31 -9.62 -25.21
C PRO A 261 13.20 -10.05 -26.20
N LEU A 262 13.56 -10.55 -27.38
CA LEU A 262 12.61 -11.00 -28.39
C LEU A 262 11.99 -12.35 -28.02
N LEU A 263 12.79 -13.29 -27.52
CA LEU A 263 12.29 -14.59 -27.04
C LEU A 263 11.32 -14.40 -25.86
N ILE A 264 11.65 -13.53 -24.91
CA ILE A 264 10.75 -13.20 -23.79
C ILE A 264 9.45 -12.59 -24.32
N ARG A 265 9.54 -11.62 -25.25
CA ARG A 265 8.34 -10.97 -25.80
C ARG A 265 7.45 -11.96 -26.57
N LEU A 266 8.04 -12.89 -27.32
CA LEU A 266 7.32 -13.93 -28.04
C LEU A 266 6.63 -14.93 -27.08
N ALA A 267 7.32 -15.37 -26.04
CA ALA A 267 6.73 -16.21 -25.00
C ALA A 267 5.57 -15.50 -24.27
N GLU A 268 5.72 -14.21 -23.94
CA GLU A 268 4.64 -13.40 -23.36
C GLU A 268 3.43 -13.25 -24.28
N HIS A 269 3.66 -13.13 -25.59
CA HIS A 269 2.58 -13.08 -26.58
C HIS A 269 1.80 -14.40 -26.55
N PHE A 270 2.47 -15.55 -26.66
CA PHE A 270 1.79 -16.85 -26.61
C PHE A 270 1.09 -17.13 -25.29
N TYR A 271 1.68 -16.70 -24.17
CA TYR A 271 1.05 -16.81 -22.86
C TYR A 271 -0.27 -16.03 -22.80
N ARG A 272 -0.27 -14.77 -23.26
CA ARG A 272 -1.50 -13.95 -23.34
C ARG A 272 -2.54 -14.54 -24.29
N SER A 273 -2.09 -15.15 -25.38
CA SER A 273 -2.93 -15.86 -26.35
C SER A 273 -3.34 -17.27 -25.88
N LYS A 274 -3.01 -17.68 -24.65
CA LYS A 274 -3.32 -18.99 -24.05
C LYS A 274 -2.79 -20.20 -24.86
N ARG A 275 -1.71 -20.00 -25.63
CA ARG A 275 -1.08 -21.04 -26.47
C ARG A 275 0.07 -21.72 -25.72
N ARG A 276 -0.26 -22.62 -24.79
CA ARG A 276 0.71 -23.30 -23.89
C ARG A 276 1.87 -23.95 -24.65
N ASP A 277 1.60 -24.70 -25.71
CA ASP A 277 2.64 -25.47 -26.42
C ASP A 277 3.66 -24.57 -27.14
N GLU A 278 3.25 -23.39 -27.60
CA GLU A 278 4.17 -22.41 -28.18
C GLU A 278 5.02 -21.75 -27.10
N VAL A 279 4.44 -21.44 -25.93
CA VAL A 279 5.21 -20.93 -24.78
C VAL A 279 6.31 -21.93 -24.41
N VAL A 280 5.97 -23.22 -24.31
CA VAL A 280 6.93 -24.29 -23.98
C VAL A 280 8.04 -24.38 -25.04
N ARG A 281 7.69 -24.30 -26.33
CA ARG A 281 8.70 -24.28 -27.42
C ARG A 281 9.64 -23.09 -27.31
N VAL A 282 9.13 -21.89 -27.06
CA VAL A 282 9.97 -20.69 -26.89
C VAL A 282 10.85 -20.79 -25.64
N ILE A 283 10.35 -21.36 -24.54
CA ILE A 283 11.15 -21.63 -23.33
C ILE A 283 12.29 -22.61 -23.64
N GLN A 284 12.04 -23.67 -24.42
CA GLN A 284 13.08 -24.61 -24.83
C GLN A 284 14.15 -23.92 -25.67
N ASP A 285 13.75 -23.05 -26.60
CA ASP A 285 14.67 -22.26 -27.42
C ASP A 285 15.51 -21.30 -26.55
N LEU A 286 14.87 -20.62 -25.59
CA LEU A 286 15.55 -19.78 -24.60
C LEU A 286 16.61 -20.57 -23.79
N LYS A 287 16.27 -21.78 -23.36
CA LYS A 287 17.19 -22.67 -22.62
C LYS A 287 18.33 -23.20 -23.47
N SER A 288 18.12 -23.41 -24.78
CA SER A 288 19.19 -23.86 -25.68
C SER A 288 20.36 -22.86 -25.77
N HIS A 289 20.08 -21.59 -25.42
CA HIS A 289 21.04 -20.50 -25.34
C HIS A 289 21.43 -20.14 -23.89
N ALA A 290 21.23 -21.02 -22.91
CA ALA A 290 21.50 -20.74 -21.50
C ALA A 290 22.99 -20.44 -21.18
N GLY A 291 23.92 -20.86 -22.04
CA GLY A 291 25.33 -20.45 -21.93
C GLY A 291 25.56 -18.96 -22.24
N GLU A 292 24.63 -18.33 -22.97
CA GLU A 292 24.64 -16.91 -23.33
C GLU A 292 23.73 -16.11 -22.37
N TYR A 293 22.65 -16.70 -21.84
CA TYR A 293 21.72 -16.06 -20.91
C TYR A 293 21.73 -16.71 -19.53
N LYS A 294 22.33 -16.04 -18.55
CA LYS A 294 22.32 -16.49 -17.16
C LYS A 294 20.90 -16.64 -16.59
N GLN A 295 19.94 -15.87 -17.10
CA GLN A 295 18.55 -15.82 -16.65
C GLN A 295 17.62 -16.80 -17.39
N ALA A 296 18.13 -17.66 -18.29
CA ALA A 296 17.27 -18.54 -19.10
C ALA A 296 16.36 -19.45 -18.24
N TYR A 297 16.92 -20.07 -17.20
CA TYR A 297 16.19 -20.94 -16.29
C TYR A 297 15.24 -20.18 -15.37
N GLU A 298 15.59 -18.95 -14.98
CA GLU A 298 14.70 -18.05 -14.22
C GLU A 298 13.44 -17.72 -15.03
N ALA A 299 13.62 -17.32 -16.29
CA ALA A 299 12.51 -17.03 -17.18
C ALA A 299 11.66 -18.29 -17.46
N ALA A 300 12.31 -19.43 -17.70
CA ALA A 300 11.64 -20.71 -17.90
C ALA A 300 10.72 -21.06 -16.72
N GLY A 301 11.27 -21.06 -15.50
CA GLY A 301 10.48 -21.34 -14.29
C GLY A 301 9.36 -20.32 -14.08
N ALA A 302 9.60 -19.04 -14.32
CA ALA A 302 8.58 -17.99 -14.19
C ALA A 302 7.42 -18.15 -15.20
N PHE A 303 7.68 -18.65 -16.42
CA PHE A 303 6.61 -18.97 -17.37
C PHE A 303 5.83 -20.22 -16.97
N TYR A 304 6.50 -21.30 -16.53
CA TYR A 304 5.79 -22.49 -16.04
C TYR A 304 4.92 -22.16 -14.82
N PHE A 305 5.41 -21.32 -13.91
CA PHE A 305 4.63 -20.88 -12.76
C PHE A 305 3.39 -20.08 -13.20
N ARG A 306 3.54 -19.15 -14.15
CA ARG A 306 2.41 -18.41 -14.74
C ARG A 306 1.41 -19.32 -15.48
N LEU A 307 1.88 -20.42 -16.08
CA LEU A 307 1.03 -21.45 -16.69
C LEU A 307 0.30 -22.32 -15.66
N GLY A 308 0.54 -22.11 -14.36
CA GLY A 308 -0.01 -22.91 -13.27
C GLY A 308 0.74 -24.23 -13.02
N ASP A 309 1.85 -24.45 -13.71
CA ASP A 309 2.67 -25.66 -13.60
C ASP A 309 3.82 -25.44 -12.62
N GLY A 310 3.49 -25.39 -11.33
CA GLY A 310 4.49 -25.14 -10.29
C GLY A 310 5.50 -26.27 -10.15
N ALA A 311 5.15 -27.51 -10.50
CA ALA A 311 6.10 -28.63 -10.48
C ALA A 311 7.20 -28.42 -11.53
N GLU A 312 6.83 -28.06 -12.76
CA GLU A 312 7.83 -27.73 -13.77
C GLU A 312 8.59 -26.45 -13.47
N ALA A 313 7.95 -25.46 -12.86
CA ALA A 313 8.63 -24.25 -12.41
C ALA A 313 9.78 -24.56 -11.45
N ILE A 314 9.53 -25.39 -10.43
CA ILE A 314 10.54 -25.84 -9.47
C ILE A 314 11.65 -26.61 -10.20
N ARG A 315 11.31 -27.54 -11.09
CA ARG A 315 12.31 -28.30 -11.86
C ARG A 315 13.22 -27.39 -12.70
N GLN A 316 12.67 -26.34 -13.31
CA GLN A 316 13.50 -25.38 -14.07
C GLN A 316 14.47 -24.62 -13.16
N TYR A 317 14.03 -24.23 -11.96
CA TYR A 317 14.90 -23.56 -11.00
C TYR A 317 15.97 -24.50 -10.44
N GLU A 318 15.65 -25.77 -10.18
CA GLU A 318 16.62 -26.80 -9.77
C GLU A 318 17.67 -27.04 -10.86
N GLU A 319 17.26 -27.16 -12.13
CA GLU A 319 18.20 -27.24 -13.26
C GLU A 319 19.04 -25.97 -13.37
N GLY A 320 18.46 -24.79 -13.07
CA GLY A 320 19.18 -23.53 -12.95
C GLY A 320 20.27 -23.56 -11.88
N ILE A 321 20.03 -24.17 -10.72
CA ILE A 321 21.03 -24.36 -9.66
C ILE A 321 22.18 -25.24 -10.14
N GLU A 322 21.89 -26.32 -10.88
CA GLU A 322 22.91 -27.20 -11.42
C GLU A 322 23.81 -26.50 -12.46
N LYS A 323 23.23 -25.61 -13.27
CA LYS A 323 23.95 -24.91 -14.36
C LYS A 323 24.61 -23.61 -13.91
N ASP A 324 24.09 -22.95 -12.88
CA ASP A 324 24.61 -21.72 -12.28
C ASP A 324 24.66 -21.86 -10.74
N PRO A 325 25.65 -22.59 -10.18
CA PRO A 325 25.76 -22.78 -8.72
C PRO A 325 25.90 -21.47 -7.95
N ASP A 326 26.50 -20.43 -8.54
CA ASP A 326 26.61 -19.09 -7.94
C ASP A 326 25.23 -18.43 -7.78
N GLY A 327 24.25 -18.84 -8.59
CA GLY A 327 22.84 -18.42 -8.51
C GLY A 327 21.99 -19.22 -7.53
N LYS A 328 22.54 -20.21 -6.81
CA LYS A 328 21.77 -21.15 -5.97
C LYS A 328 20.76 -20.46 -5.05
N LEU A 329 21.21 -19.49 -4.24
CA LEU A 329 20.34 -18.78 -3.30
C LEU A 329 19.18 -18.06 -4.01
N ARG A 330 19.43 -17.51 -5.21
CA ARG A 330 18.42 -16.83 -6.03
C ARG A 330 17.33 -17.80 -6.49
N TYR A 331 17.71 -18.98 -6.98
CA TYR A 331 16.77 -20.02 -7.39
C TYR A 331 15.99 -20.61 -6.20
N GLN A 332 16.63 -20.83 -5.06
CA GLN A 332 15.95 -21.30 -3.84
C GLN A 332 14.84 -20.35 -3.40
N LYS A 333 15.05 -19.03 -3.50
CA LYS A 333 14.01 -18.02 -3.23
C LYS A 333 12.84 -18.10 -4.23
N MET A 334 13.11 -18.35 -5.51
CA MET A 334 12.06 -18.54 -6.52
C MET A 334 11.26 -19.85 -6.29
N ILE A 335 11.92 -20.93 -5.85
CA ILE A 335 11.26 -22.19 -5.46
C ILE A 335 10.34 -21.94 -4.26
N ILE A 336 10.83 -21.23 -3.24
CA ILE A 336 10.03 -20.81 -2.09
C ILE A 336 8.78 -20.04 -2.53
N GLU A 337 8.89 -19.10 -3.46
CA GLU A 337 7.73 -18.34 -3.98
C GLU A 337 6.66 -19.28 -4.57
N VAL A 338 7.08 -20.25 -5.38
CA VAL A 338 6.17 -21.26 -5.96
C VAL A 338 5.52 -22.12 -4.86
N LEU A 339 6.30 -22.60 -3.90
CA LEU A 339 5.81 -23.44 -2.80
C LEU A 339 4.81 -22.68 -1.91
N MET A 340 5.09 -21.41 -1.60
CA MET A 340 4.19 -20.55 -0.84
C MET A 340 2.87 -20.33 -1.58
N ALA A 341 2.92 -20.10 -2.90
CA ALA A 341 1.72 -19.97 -3.73
C ALA A 341 0.89 -21.27 -3.82
N GLN A 342 1.55 -22.43 -3.76
CA GLN A 342 0.91 -23.75 -3.67
C GLN A 342 0.44 -24.12 -2.26
N GLY A 343 0.68 -23.28 -1.26
CA GLY A 343 0.36 -23.55 0.15
C GLY A 343 1.29 -24.57 0.83
N LYS A 344 2.37 -25.00 0.17
CA LYS A 344 3.37 -25.95 0.66
C LYS A 344 4.38 -25.29 1.60
N ARG A 345 3.86 -24.73 2.69
CA ARG A 345 4.60 -23.89 3.64
C ARG A 345 5.76 -24.61 4.33
N GLU A 346 5.58 -25.88 4.66
CA GLU A 346 6.63 -26.67 5.33
C GLU A 346 7.81 -26.97 4.41
N GLU A 347 7.56 -27.18 3.11
CA GLU A 347 8.64 -27.32 2.12
C GLU A 347 9.37 -26.00 1.93
N ALA A 348 8.63 -24.88 1.81
CA ALA A 348 9.21 -23.54 1.73
C ALA A 348 10.07 -23.21 2.96
N ARG A 349 9.62 -23.57 4.16
CA ARG A 349 10.35 -23.38 5.42
C ARG A 349 11.68 -24.12 5.41
N LYS A 350 11.72 -25.38 4.97
CA LYS A 350 12.97 -26.16 4.91
C LYS A 350 14.01 -25.51 4.01
N ILE A 351 13.60 -25.04 2.82
CA ILE A 351 14.50 -24.32 1.91
C ILE A 351 14.94 -22.99 2.53
N ASN A 352 14.04 -22.28 3.23
CA ASN A 352 14.37 -21.04 3.91
C ASN A 352 15.43 -21.23 5.02
N GLU A 353 15.33 -22.34 5.76
CA GLU A 353 16.32 -22.73 6.77
C GLU A 353 17.68 -23.05 6.15
N GLU A 354 17.72 -23.63 4.94
CA GLU A 354 18.97 -23.83 4.20
C GLU A 354 19.59 -22.49 3.78
N ILE A 355 18.79 -21.56 3.25
CA ILE A 355 19.26 -20.20 2.92
C ILE A 355 19.86 -19.53 4.16
N LEU A 356 19.18 -19.60 5.31
CA LEU A 356 19.65 -18.96 6.54
C LEU A 356 20.86 -19.66 7.18
N LYS A 357 21.09 -20.95 6.89
CA LYS A 357 22.33 -21.63 7.28
C LYS A 357 23.52 -21.14 6.46
N GLU A 358 23.31 -20.87 5.18
CA GLU A 358 24.34 -20.39 4.26
C GLU A 358 24.61 -18.88 4.43
N ASP A 359 23.54 -18.09 4.54
CA ASP A 359 23.57 -16.66 4.86
C ASP A 359 22.55 -16.31 5.98
N PRO A 360 22.99 -16.29 7.25
CA PRO A 360 22.15 -15.91 8.39
C PRO A 360 21.63 -14.47 8.36
N ARG A 361 22.11 -13.65 7.41
CA ARG A 361 21.77 -12.23 7.28
C ARG A 361 20.96 -11.95 6.01
N ASP A 362 20.53 -12.99 5.28
CA ASP A 362 19.72 -12.85 4.09
C ASP A 362 18.38 -12.18 4.43
N SER A 363 18.14 -11.02 3.82
CA SER A 363 17.00 -10.19 4.18
C SER A 363 15.66 -10.76 3.71
N ASP A 364 15.65 -11.48 2.58
CA ASP A 364 14.42 -12.09 2.05
C ASP A 364 14.02 -13.31 2.88
N ALA A 365 15.01 -14.11 3.29
CA ALA A 365 14.77 -15.29 4.11
C ALA A 365 14.31 -14.94 5.53
N LEU A 366 14.88 -13.89 6.13
CA LEU A 366 14.38 -13.33 7.40
C LEU A 366 12.98 -12.71 7.23
N ALA A 367 12.70 -12.03 6.10
CA ALA A 367 11.36 -11.51 5.83
C ALA A 367 10.31 -12.62 5.70
N LEU A 368 10.68 -13.77 5.12
CA LEU A 368 9.83 -14.95 5.06
C LEU A 368 9.63 -15.60 6.43
N ASN A 369 10.69 -15.73 7.23
CA ASN A 369 10.56 -16.23 8.61
C ASN A 369 9.58 -15.38 9.42
N GLY A 370 9.69 -14.05 9.35
CA GLY A 370 8.69 -13.15 9.95
C GLY A 370 7.27 -13.43 9.45
N SER A 371 7.06 -13.70 8.16
CA SER A 371 5.73 -14.12 7.66
C SER A 371 5.26 -15.44 8.25
N LEU A 372 6.14 -16.44 8.36
CA LEU A 372 5.81 -17.74 8.94
C LEU A 372 5.49 -17.64 10.45
N MET A 373 6.17 -16.74 11.18
CA MET A 373 5.85 -16.42 12.58
C MET A 373 4.45 -15.82 12.71
N LEU A 374 4.07 -14.90 11.82
CA LEU A 374 2.72 -14.32 11.80
C LEU A 374 1.63 -15.37 11.59
N GLU A 375 1.86 -16.34 10.71
CA GLU A 375 0.91 -17.42 10.48
C GLU A 375 0.73 -18.32 11.70
N LYS A 376 1.77 -18.47 12.53
CA LYS A 376 1.71 -19.19 13.81
C LYS A 376 1.11 -18.35 14.95
N GLY A 377 0.76 -17.08 14.70
CA GLY A 377 0.28 -16.15 15.70
C GLY A 377 1.37 -15.52 16.57
N ASP A 378 2.65 -15.74 16.25
CA ASP A 378 3.77 -15.15 16.96
C ASP A 378 4.07 -13.72 16.45
N VAL A 379 3.11 -12.84 16.69
CA VAL A 379 3.13 -11.46 16.18
C VAL A 379 4.30 -10.66 16.76
N THR A 380 4.61 -10.84 18.04
CA THR A 380 5.66 -10.08 18.72
C THR A 380 7.05 -10.39 18.16
N ASN A 381 7.40 -11.66 18.00
CA ASN A 381 8.71 -12.03 17.46
C ASN A 381 8.83 -11.66 15.98
N ALA A 382 7.74 -11.83 15.21
CA ALA A 382 7.69 -11.38 13.82
C ALA A 382 8.04 -9.88 13.69
N ILE A 383 7.43 -9.02 14.52
CA ILE A 383 7.71 -7.57 14.50
C ILE A 383 9.17 -7.28 14.81
N ASN A 384 9.75 -7.92 15.82
CA ASN A 384 11.13 -7.68 16.22
C ASN A 384 12.13 -8.08 15.13
N GLU A 385 11.92 -9.24 14.50
CA GLU A 385 12.77 -9.70 13.40
C GLU A 385 12.62 -8.80 12.17
N LEU A 386 11.38 -8.52 11.75
CA LEU A 386 11.09 -7.70 10.56
C LEU A 386 11.56 -6.25 10.71
N ARG A 387 11.48 -5.66 11.90
CA ARG A 387 12.09 -4.33 12.18
C ARG A 387 13.59 -4.35 11.93
N THR A 388 14.27 -5.39 12.41
CA THR A 388 15.72 -5.56 12.19
C THR A 388 16.05 -5.65 10.70
N VAL A 389 15.25 -6.40 9.92
CA VAL A 389 15.42 -6.51 8.47
C VAL A 389 15.21 -5.16 7.79
N VAL A 390 14.11 -4.46 8.10
CA VAL A 390 13.79 -3.15 7.50
C VAL A 390 14.85 -2.09 7.83
N THR A 391 15.42 -2.10 9.04
CA THR A 391 16.53 -1.19 9.39
C THR A 391 17.79 -1.46 8.56
N ARG A 392 18.12 -2.72 8.29
CA ARG A 392 19.34 -3.11 7.55
C ARG A 392 19.17 -3.06 6.03
N ALA A 393 17.99 -3.40 5.54
CA ALA A 393 17.63 -3.49 4.14
C ALA A 393 16.32 -2.72 3.89
N PRO A 394 16.34 -1.37 3.96
CA PRO A 394 15.13 -0.55 3.83
C PRO A 394 14.43 -0.71 2.47
N GLY A 395 15.17 -1.14 1.43
CA GLY A 395 14.63 -1.44 0.10
C GLY A 395 13.93 -2.80 -0.03
N ASN A 396 13.85 -3.61 1.02
CA ASN A 396 13.17 -4.90 0.97
C ASN A 396 11.65 -4.73 1.11
N PHE A 397 10.94 -4.66 -0.01
CA PHE A 397 9.48 -4.45 -0.03
C PHE A 397 8.69 -5.60 0.63
N VAL A 398 9.23 -6.83 0.63
CA VAL A 398 8.60 -8.00 1.28
C VAL A 398 8.67 -7.85 2.79
N ALA A 399 9.82 -7.44 3.34
CA ALA A 399 9.98 -7.15 4.76
C ALA A 399 9.08 -5.99 5.21
N GLN A 400 9.03 -4.90 4.43
CA GLN A 400 8.13 -3.76 4.69
C GLN A 400 6.66 -4.22 4.73
N PHE A 401 6.24 -5.02 3.76
CA PHE A 401 4.89 -5.58 3.71
C PHE A 401 4.57 -6.48 4.92
N ASN A 402 5.45 -7.43 5.24
CA ASN A 402 5.24 -8.34 6.36
C ASN A 402 5.27 -7.61 7.70
N LEU A 403 6.10 -6.57 7.84
CA LEU A 403 6.08 -5.72 9.03
C LEU A 403 4.75 -4.97 9.13
N GLY A 404 4.26 -4.44 8.01
CA GLY A 404 2.92 -3.87 7.92
C GLY A 404 1.83 -4.83 8.40
N ARG A 405 1.83 -6.07 7.89
CA ARG A 405 0.90 -7.14 8.33
C ARG A 405 1.03 -7.46 9.82
N ALA A 406 2.25 -7.53 10.33
CA ALA A 406 2.52 -7.81 11.73
C ALA A 406 1.93 -6.71 12.64
N LEU A 407 2.13 -5.46 12.25
CA LEU A 407 1.60 -4.30 12.96
C LEU A 407 0.07 -4.21 12.86
N MET A 408 -0.52 -4.58 11.72
CA MET A 408 -1.98 -4.74 11.59
C MET A 408 -2.51 -5.78 12.59
N ALA A 409 -1.86 -6.95 12.69
CA ALA A 409 -2.24 -7.99 13.63
C ALA A 409 -2.13 -7.54 15.10
N ARG A 410 -1.20 -6.63 15.41
CA ARG A 410 -1.06 -6.00 16.73
C ARG A 410 -2.02 -4.82 16.97
N GLY A 411 -2.75 -4.36 15.95
CA GLY A 411 -3.66 -3.20 16.01
C GLY A 411 -3.00 -1.84 15.78
N GLU A 412 -1.71 -1.79 15.42
CA GLU A 412 -0.96 -0.56 15.12
C GLU A 412 -1.18 -0.11 13.66
N LEU A 413 -2.42 0.23 13.32
CA LEU A 413 -2.85 0.48 11.94
C LEU A 413 -2.12 1.65 11.26
N GLU A 414 -1.78 2.71 11.99
CA GLU A 414 -1.06 3.86 11.41
C GLU A 414 0.37 3.52 11.03
N THR A 415 1.10 2.84 11.91
CA THR A 415 2.46 2.38 11.62
C THR A 415 2.44 1.31 10.54
N ALA A 416 1.46 0.41 10.56
CA ALA A 416 1.27 -0.56 9.48
C ALA A 416 1.10 0.12 8.12
N ARG A 417 0.23 1.15 8.04
CA ARG A 417 -0.02 1.93 6.82
C ARG A 417 1.27 2.55 6.26
N GLN A 418 2.15 3.07 7.12
CA GLN A 418 3.44 3.62 6.69
C GLN A 418 4.31 2.56 6.00
N HIS A 419 4.47 1.39 6.60
CA HIS A 419 5.26 0.29 6.03
C HIS A 419 4.65 -0.29 4.75
N LEU A 420 3.31 -0.37 4.67
CA LEU A 420 2.63 -0.81 3.44
C LEU A 420 2.81 0.19 2.29
N ASN A 421 2.72 1.49 2.57
CA ASN A 421 3.01 2.53 1.59
C ASN A 421 4.46 2.47 1.10
N GLU A 422 5.41 2.21 1.99
CA GLU A 422 6.81 2.03 1.60
C GLU A 422 7.01 0.79 0.74
N ALA A 423 6.34 -0.34 1.05
CA ALA A 423 6.34 -1.52 0.19
C ALA A 423 5.79 -1.21 -1.22
N ILE A 424 4.72 -0.43 -1.32
CA ILE A 424 4.14 0.02 -2.59
C ILE A 424 5.07 0.99 -3.32
N ARG A 425 5.75 1.91 -2.61
CA ARG A 425 6.72 2.83 -3.20
C ARG A 425 7.90 2.07 -3.83
N LEU A 426 8.38 1.03 -3.15
CA LEU A 426 9.46 0.17 -3.62
C LEU A 426 9.03 -0.74 -4.77
N LYS A 427 7.78 -1.24 -4.73
CA LYS A 427 7.19 -2.08 -5.79
C LYS A 427 5.75 -1.64 -6.08
N PRO A 428 5.54 -0.70 -7.04
CA PRO A 428 4.23 -0.10 -7.30
C PRO A 428 3.10 -1.07 -7.65
N ASN A 429 3.44 -2.22 -8.24
CA ASN A 429 2.52 -3.28 -8.66
C ASN A 429 2.45 -4.47 -7.68
N TYR A 430 2.80 -4.27 -6.40
CA TYR A 430 2.72 -5.33 -5.39
C TYR A 430 1.31 -5.43 -4.78
N SER A 431 0.44 -6.24 -5.40
CA SER A 431 -0.95 -6.45 -4.99
C SER A 431 -1.12 -6.77 -3.48
N PRO A 432 -0.28 -7.63 -2.85
CA PRO A 432 -0.46 -7.97 -1.43
C PRO A 432 -0.41 -6.75 -0.49
N ALA A 433 0.52 -5.82 -0.70
CA ALA A 433 0.61 -4.61 0.12
C ALA A 433 -0.55 -3.66 -0.13
N ARG A 434 -0.99 -3.52 -1.39
CA ARG A 434 -2.16 -2.74 -1.75
C ARG A 434 -3.44 -3.31 -1.14
N ILE A 435 -3.63 -4.63 -1.17
CA ILE A 435 -4.76 -5.31 -0.53
C ILE A 435 -4.79 -5.02 0.98
N ALA A 436 -3.66 -5.21 1.67
CA ALA A 436 -3.57 -4.95 3.11
C ALA A 436 -3.87 -3.48 3.43
N LEU A 437 -3.37 -2.54 2.60
CA LEU A 437 -3.66 -1.12 2.76
C LEU A 437 -5.14 -0.79 2.50
N GLY A 438 -5.74 -1.39 1.47
CA GLY A 438 -7.17 -1.27 1.18
C GLY A 438 -8.03 -1.78 2.34
N GLN A 439 -7.64 -2.88 3.00
CA GLN A 439 -8.31 -3.36 4.20
C GLN A 439 -8.24 -2.37 5.37
N ILE A 440 -7.08 -1.72 5.58
CA ILE A 440 -6.94 -0.64 6.58
C ILE A 440 -7.87 0.53 6.24
N HIS A 441 -7.91 0.96 4.97
CA HIS A 441 -8.80 2.04 4.55
C HIS A 441 -10.27 1.70 4.82
N ILE A 442 -10.72 0.50 4.46
CA ILE A 442 -12.08 0.04 4.75
C ILE A 442 -12.36 0.01 6.26
N SER A 443 -11.44 -0.52 7.09
CA SER A 443 -11.65 -0.59 8.54
C SER A 443 -11.73 0.80 9.20
N ARG A 444 -11.03 1.79 8.63
CA ARG A 444 -11.07 3.19 9.08
C ARG A 444 -12.19 4.02 8.44
N ARG A 445 -13.03 3.41 7.60
CA ARG A 445 -14.09 4.09 6.81
C ARG A 445 -13.55 5.16 5.85
N GLU A 446 -12.30 4.99 5.41
CA GLU A 446 -11.65 5.82 4.40
C GLU A 446 -12.00 5.29 3.00
N PHE A 447 -13.26 5.47 2.58
CA PHE A 447 -13.78 4.79 1.38
C PHE A 447 -13.24 5.35 0.05
N ASP A 448 -13.05 6.67 -0.09
CA ASP A 448 -12.46 7.23 -1.31
C ASP A 448 -11.02 6.74 -1.56
N PRO A 449 -10.10 6.76 -0.56
CA PRO A 449 -8.78 6.14 -0.71
C PRO A 449 -8.84 4.64 -1.05
N ALA A 450 -9.74 3.88 -0.42
CA ALA A 450 -9.92 2.45 -0.72
C ALA A 450 -10.36 2.22 -2.17
N LEU A 451 -11.31 3.03 -2.67
CA LEU A 451 -11.81 2.94 -4.04
C LEU A 451 -10.71 3.19 -5.06
N LYS A 452 -9.99 4.32 -4.91
CA LYS A 452 -8.88 4.69 -5.80
C LYS A 452 -7.79 3.62 -5.84
N LEU A 453 -7.40 3.12 -4.67
CA LEU A 453 -6.39 2.08 -4.56
C LEU A 453 -6.83 0.80 -5.29
N ALA A 454 -8.10 0.41 -5.15
CA ALA A 454 -8.63 -0.79 -5.79
C ALA A 454 -8.66 -0.64 -7.32
N GLU A 455 -9.09 0.51 -7.83
CA GLU A 455 -9.09 0.82 -9.27
C GLU A 455 -7.69 0.80 -9.88
N GLU A 456 -6.72 1.45 -9.22
CA GLU A 456 -5.32 1.42 -9.65
C GLU A 456 -4.76 -0.01 -9.66
N THR A 457 -5.16 -0.84 -8.71
CA THR A 457 -4.69 -2.23 -8.62
C THR A 457 -5.30 -3.11 -9.71
N ILE A 458 -6.59 -2.93 -10.00
CA ILE A 458 -7.31 -3.67 -11.05
C ILE A 458 -6.73 -3.39 -12.44
N ASN A 459 -6.16 -2.20 -12.67
CA ASN A 459 -5.53 -1.86 -13.95
C ASN A 459 -4.36 -2.80 -14.32
N PHE A 460 -3.63 -3.33 -13.34
CA PHE A 460 -2.51 -4.25 -13.59
C PHE A 460 -2.77 -5.69 -13.10
N ASP A 461 -3.74 -5.90 -12.21
CA ASP A 461 -4.14 -7.21 -11.68
C ASP A 461 -5.68 -7.41 -11.79
N PRO A 462 -6.23 -7.47 -13.02
CA PRO A 462 -7.69 -7.38 -13.25
C PRO A 462 -8.48 -8.60 -12.76
N ASN A 463 -7.81 -9.73 -12.54
CA ASN A 463 -8.41 -10.99 -12.12
C ASN A 463 -8.38 -11.19 -10.59
N ASN A 464 -7.81 -10.25 -9.83
CA ASN A 464 -7.71 -10.37 -8.39
C ASN A 464 -9.06 -10.08 -7.71
N VAL A 465 -9.75 -11.15 -7.33
CA VAL A 465 -11.07 -11.07 -6.69
C VAL A 465 -11.02 -10.32 -5.36
N VAL A 466 -9.92 -10.42 -4.60
CA VAL A 466 -9.80 -9.74 -3.30
C VAL A 466 -9.79 -8.22 -3.48
N VAL A 467 -9.11 -7.72 -4.50
CA VAL A 467 -9.08 -6.28 -4.83
C VAL A 467 -10.46 -5.79 -5.29
N ARG A 468 -11.16 -6.59 -6.11
CA ARG A 468 -12.54 -6.30 -6.51
C ARG A 468 -13.48 -6.25 -5.29
N LEU A 469 -13.28 -7.11 -4.29
CA LEU A 469 -14.03 -7.11 -3.03
C LEU A 469 -13.71 -5.89 -2.14
N ILE A 470 -12.52 -5.29 -2.24
CA ILE A 470 -12.22 -4.01 -1.60
C ILE A 470 -12.98 -2.89 -2.32
N ARG A 471 -13.02 -2.91 -3.66
CA ARG A 471 -13.78 -1.94 -4.45
C ARG A 471 -15.28 -1.96 -4.13
N THR A 472 -15.88 -3.14 -3.99
CA THR A 472 -17.29 -3.29 -3.60
C THR A 472 -17.54 -2.74 -2.20
N ALA A 473 -16.67 -3.06 -1.22
CA ALA A 473 -16.79 -2.53 0.13
C ALA A 473 -16.67 -0.99 0.17
N ALA A 474 -15.76 -0.41 -0.62
CA ALA A 474 -15.61 1.04 -0.76
C ALA A 474 -16.86 1.68 -1.37
N ASN A 475 -17.38 1.11 -2.47
CA ASN A 475 -18.60 1.59 -3.10
C ASN A 475 -19.81 1.53 -2.17
N MET A 476 -19.97 0.46 -1.38
CA MET A 476 -21.02 0.38 -0.36
C MET A 476 -20.88 1.50 0.68
N GLY A 477 -19.65 1.76 1.15
CA GLY A 477 -19.37 2.85 2.09
C GLY A 477 -19.68 4.25 1.52
N LEU A 478 -19.53 4.43 0.21
CA LEU A 478 -19.88 5.66 -0.53
C LEU A 478 -21.34 5.70 -0.98
N ASN A 479 -22.14 4.70 -0.63
CA ASN A 479 -23.53 4.53 -1.06
C ASN A 479 -23.73 4.34 -2.58
N ASN A 480 -22.68 3.92 -3.28
CA ASN A 480 -22.67 3.50 -4.69
C ASN A 480 -23.12 2.03 -4.81
N ASN A 481 -24.33 1.75 -4.34
CA ASN A 481 -24.84 0.39 -4.18
C ASN A 481 -25.05 -0.35 -5.52
N LYS A 482 -25.33 0.39 -6.60
CA LYS A 482 -25.52 -0.20 -7.95
C LYS A 482 -24.21 -0.77 -8.48
N GLU A 483 -23.13 -0.03 -8.32
CA GLU A 483 -21.77 -0.40 -8.74
C GLU A 483 -21.28 -1.60 -7.91
N ALA A 484 -21.49 -1.57 -6.59
CA ALA A 484 -21.17 -2.69 -5.71
C ALA A 484 -21.93 -3.97 -6.12
N ARG A 485 -23.22 -3.86 -6.41
CA ARG A 485 -24.07 -4.98 -6.85
C ARG A 485 -23.58 -5.59 -8.16
N ALA A 486 -23.37 -4.77 -9.19
CA ALA A 486 -22.94 -5.24 -10.51
C ALA A 486 -21.62 -6.04 -10.43
N GLU A 487 -20.69 -5.56 -9.61
CA GLU A 487 -19.40 -6.20 -9.38
C GLU A 487 -19.54 -7.52 -8.60
N LEU A 488 -20.33 -7.56 -7.53
CA LEU A 488 -20.61 -8.79 -6.78
C LEU A 488 -21.30 -9.85 -7.66
N ASP A 489 -22.26 -9.44 -8.50
CA ASP A 489 -22.93 -10.33 -9.45
C ASP A 489 -21.94 -10.90 -10.48
N GLN A 490 -20.94 -10.11 -10.91
CA GLN A 490 -19.88 -10.60 -11.78
C GLN A 490 -18.99 -11.63 -11.08
N ILE A 491 -18.57 -11.35 -9.84
CA ILE A 491 -17.75 -12.28 -9.05
C ILE A 491 -18.50 -13.60 -8.86
N LEU A 492 -19.78 -13.55 -8.47
CA LEU A 492 -20.60 -14.73 -8.20
C LEU A 492 -21.03 -15.48 -9.46
N ARG A 493 -21.09 -14.82 -10.63
CA ARG A 493 -21.29 -15.52 -11.92
C ARG A 493 -20.09 -16.40 -12.27
N VAL A 494 -18.88 -15.95 -11.97
CA VAL A 494 -17.64 -16.70 -12.24
C VAL A 494 -17.39 -17.75 -11.15
N ASN A 495 -17.58 -17.38 -9.88
CA ASN A 495 -17.45 -18.28 -8.74
C ASN A 495 -18.67 -18.13 -7.81
N PRO A 496 -19.73 -18.94 -8.03
CA PRO A 496 -20.94 -18.91 -7.20
C PRO A 496 -20.72 -19.19 -5.71
N ASN A 497 -19.58 -19.82 -5.38
CA ASN A 497 -19.23 -20.24 -4.02
C ASN A 497 -18.17 -19.31 -3.39
N ASN A 498 -17.98 -18.10 -3.90
CA ASN A 498 -17.08 -17.14 -3.26
C ASN A 498 -17.70 -16.62 -1.94
N GLN A 499 -17.13 -17.07 -0.81
CA GLN A 499 -17.69 -16.80 0.51
C GLN A 499 -17.70 -15.31 0.88
N ASP A 500 -16.65 -14.55 0.53
CA ASP A 500 -16.55 -13.12 0.83
C ASP A 500 -17.54 -12.29 -0.01
N ALA A 501 -17.73 -12.65 -1.28
CA ALA A 501 -18.72 -12.02 -2.15
C ALA A 501 -20.15 -12.27 -1.66
N LEU A 502 -20.48 -13.51 -1.24
CA LEU A 502 -21.78 -13.82 -0.64
C LEU A 502 -22.02 -13.04 0.66
N PHE A 503 -20.99 -12.89 1.49
CA PHE A 503 -21.09 -12.09 2.72
C PHE A 503 -21.36 -10.61 2.42
N GLN A 504 -20.61 -10.01 1.49
CA GLN A 504 -20.84 -8.61 1.08
C GLN A 504 -22.18 -8.40 0.37
N LEU A 505 -22.66 -9.38 -0.41
CA LEU A 505 -23.99 -9.35 -0.99
C LEU A 505 -25.08 -9.36 0.09
N GLY A 506 -24.87 -10.14 1.17
CA GLY A 506 -25.72 -10.11 2.37
C GLY A 506 -25.78 -8.72 2.99
N LEU A 507 -24.62 -8.08 3.20
CA LEU A 507 -24.53 -6.71 3.72
C LEU A 507 -25.25 -5.70 2.83
N LEU A 508 -25.03 -5.78 1.51
CA LEU A 508 -25.66 -4.88 0.54
C LEU A 508 -27.18 -5.04 0.50
N ASN A 509 -27.66 -6.28 0.55
CA ASN A 509 -29.09 -6.57 0.62
C ASN A 509 -29.71 -6.02 1.92
N VAL A 510 -29.00 -6.04 3.07
CA VAL A 510 -29.47 -5.38 4.31
C VAL A 510 -29.60 -3.87 4.11
N MET A 511 -28.60 -3.22 3.52
CA MET A 511 -28.63 -1.77 3.26
C MET A 511 -29.80 -1.37 2.34
N GLU A 512 -30.13 -2.22 1.37
CA GLU A 512 -31.26 -2.04 0.47
C GLU A 512 -32.61 -2.54 1.05
N LYS A 513 -32.63 -3.00 2.31
CA LYS A 513 -33.80 -3.59 2.99
C LYS A 513 -34.39 -4.83 2.29
N ARG A 514 -33.58 -5.53 1.50
CA ARG A 514 -33.88 -6.80 0.82
C ARG A 514 -33.58 -7.98 1.74
N TYR A 515 -34.33 -8.05 2.85
CA TYR A 515 -34.01 -8.97 3.95
C TYR A 515 -34.05 -10.45 3.55
N ARG A 516 -34.95 -10.86 2.65
CA ARG A 516 -35.03 -12.25 2.20
C ARG A 516 -33.77 -12.67 1.44
N GLU A 517 -33.31 -11.83 0.52
CA GLU A 517 -32.09 -12.08 -0.25
C GLU A 517 -30.82 -11.93 0.61
N ALA A 518 -30.84 -11.04 1.60
CA ALA A 518 -29.77 -10.94 2.60
C ALA A 518 -29.62 -12.25 3.38
N GLU A 519 -30.74 -12.78 3.90
CA GLU A 519 -30.76 -14.03 4.65
C GLU A 519 -30.23 -15.20 3.80
N GLU A 520 -30.66 -15.30 2.54
CA GLU A 520 -30.20 -16.35 1.63
C GLU A 520 -28.69 -16.25 1.34
N ALA A 521 -28.17 -15.04 1.09
CA ALA A 521 -26.75 -14.83 0.83
C ALA A 521 -25.90 -15.20 2.05
N TYR A 522 -26.33 -14.79 3.25
CA TYR A 522 -25.68 -15.13 4.51
C TYR A 522 -25.72 -16.63 4.81
N ARG A 523 -26.85 -17.30 4.56
CA ARG A 523 -26.98 -18.75 4.70
C ARG A 523 -26.01 -19.49 3.78
N LYS A 524 -25.98 -19.15 2.49
CA LYS A 524 -25.01 -19.74 1.54
C LYS A 524 -23.56 -19.49 1.96
N CYS A 525 -23.26 -18.30 2.47
CA CYS A 525 -21.94 -17.95 3.02
C CYS A 525 -21.56 -18.84 4.22
N TYR A 526 -22.52 -19.15 5.10
CA TYR A 526 -22.33 -20.03 6.24
C TYR A 526 -22.16 -21.50 5.83
N ASP A 527 -23.02 -21.99 4.93
CA ASP A 527 -23.01 -23.39 4.47
C ASP A 527 -21.67 -23.79 3.83
N LEU A 528 -20.97 -22.84 3.19
CA LEU A 528 -19.64 -23.05 2.59
C LEU A 528 -18.52 -23.25 3.60
N ASN A 529 -18.63 -22.65 4.78
CA ASN A 529 -17.65 -22.81 5.86
C ASN A 529 -18.34 -22.62 7.21
N PRO A 530 -18.99 -23.68 7.73
CA PRO A 530 -19.72 -23.61 8.98
C PRO A 530 -18.84 -23.24 10.17
N ALA A 531 -17.52 -23.49 10.13
CA ALA A 531 -16.59 -23.09 11.18
C ALA A 531 -16.53 -21.56 11.36
N ASN A 532 -16.77 -20.79 10.29
CA ASN A 532 -16.84 -19.33 10.36
C ASN A 532 -18.29 -18.85 10.56
N ALA A 533 -18.62 -18.41 11.77
CA ALA A 533 -19.97 -18.00 12.14
C ALA A 533 -20.42 -16.66 11.50
N ARG A 534 -19.58 -15.95 10.73
CA ARG A 534 -19.94 -14.62 10.18
C ARG A 534 -21.23 -14.65 9.34
N GLY A 535 -21.41 -15.68 8.53
CA GLY A 535 -22.61 -15.85 7.70
C GLY A 535 -23.85 -16.04 8.58
N LEU A 536 -23.78 -16.96 9.54
CA LEU A 536 -24.84 -17.18 10.52
C LEU A 536 -25.16 -15.90 11.31
N MET A 537 -24.15 -15.15 11.75
CA MET A 537 -24.37 -13.89 12.49
C MET A 537 -25.07 -12.84 11.62
N GLY A 538 -24.70 -12.73 10.35
CA GLY A 538 -25.42 -11.88 9.39
C GLY A 538 -26.87 -12.31 9.21
N GLN A 539 -27.13 -13.62 9.15
CA GLN A 539 -28.48 -14.19 9.10
C GLN A 539 -29.30 -13.81 10.35
N ILE A 540 -28.72 -13.97 11.54
CA ILE A 540 -29.36 -13.64 12.82
C ILE A 540 -29.66 -12.14 12.90
N GLU A 541 -28.75 -11.27 12.48
CA GLU A 541 -29.01 -9.83 12.48
C GLU A 541 -30.15 -9.45 11.53
N VAL A 542 -30.24 -10.08 10.34
CA VAL A 542 -31.38 -9.88 9.44
C VAL A 542 -32.70 -10.25 10.11
N VAL A 543 -32.75 -11.41 10.78
CA VAL A 543 -33.96 -11.86 11.49
C VAL A 543 -34.32 -10.92 12.65
N MET A 544 -33.33 -10.38 13.35
CA MET A 544 -33.53 -9.40 14.42
C MET A 544 -34.03 -8.04 13.89
N LEU A 545 -33.54 -7.58 12.73
CA LEU A 545 -34.05 -6.38 12.05
C LEU A 545 -35.51 -6.54 11.59
N GLN A 546 -35.98 -7.76 11.43
CA GLN A 546 -37.37 -8.09 11.14
C GLN A 546 -38.22 -8.30 12.40
N GLU A 547 -37.70 -7.97 13.59
CA GLU A 547 -38.37 -8.09 14.89
C GLU A 547 -38.84 -9.53 15.21
N GLN A 548 -38.07 -10.54 14.78
CA GLN A 548 -38.39 -11.96 15.00
C GLN A 548 -37.38 -12.67 15.92
N PRO A 549 -37.23 -12.25 17.19
CA PRO A 549 -36.23 -12.82 18.10
C PRO A 549 -36.40 -14.33 18.34
N ASP A 550 -37.63 -14.84 18.42
CA ASP A 550 -37.88 -16.27 18.61
C ASP A 550 -37.44 -17.12 17.41
N ARG A 551 -37.46 -16.55 16.20
CA ARG A 551 -36.93 -17.23 15.01
C ARG A 551 -35.41 -17.25 15.05
N ALA A 552 -34.78 -16.12 15.42
CA ALA A 552 -33.33 -16.04 15.57
C ALA A 552 -32.81 -17.04 16.62
N MET A 553 -33.49 -17.12 17.77
CA MET A 553 -33.18 -18.11 18.82
C MET A 553 -33.31 -19.54 18.31
N ARG A 554 -34.39 -19.89 17.59
CA ARG A 554 -34.55 -21.23 17.00
C ARG A 554 -33.45 -21.59 15.99
N VAL A 555 -33.05 -20.65 15.13
CA VAL A 555 -31.94 -20.87 14.17
C VAL A 555 -30.64 -21.15 14.91
N LEU A 556 -30.32 -20.36 15.94
CA LEU A 556 -29.15 -20.58 16.77
C LEU A 556 -29.21 -21.91 17.53
N GLN A 557 -30.37 -22.27 18.09
CA GLN A 557 -30.55 -23.54 18.80
C GLN A 557 -30.29 -24.73 17.87
N GLN A 558 -30.77 -24.69 16.63
CA GLN A 558 -30.50 -25.75 15.64
C GLN A 558 -29.00 -25.92 15.35
N GLU A 559 -28.23 -24.83 15.31
CA GLU A 559 -26.78 -24.91 15.11
C GLU A 559 -26.04 -25.32 16.39
N ILE A 560 -26.53 -24.94 17.57
CA ILE A 560 -26.02 -25.41 18.88
C ILE A 560 -26.22 -26.92 19.01
N ASP A 561 -27.39 -27.44 18.61
CA ASP A 561 -27.68 -28.88 18.66
C ASP A 561 -26.73 -29.70 17.78
N LYS A 562 -26.30 -29.15 16.63
CA LYS A 562 -25.30 -29.76 15.75
C LYS A 562 -23.88 -29.62 16.29
N TYR A 563 -23.56 -28.49 16.92
CA TYR A 563 -22.21 -28.14 17.38
C TYR A 563 -22.21 -27.72 18.86
N PRO A 564 -22.47 -28.65 19.79
CA PRO A 564 -22.71 -28.32 21.20
C PRO A 564 -21.50 -27.74 21.94
N THR A 565 -20.29 -27.91 21.39
CA THR A 565 -19.04 -27.37 21.95
C THR A 565 -18.66 -25.99 21.41
N ARG A 566 -19.46 -25.40 20.50
CA ARG A 566 -19.24 -24.05 19.98
C ARG A 566 -19.85 -23.00 20.89
N PHE A 567 -19.12 -22.68 21.95
CA PHE A 567 -19.52 -21.71 22.98
C PHE A 567 -19.90 -20.33 22.44
N GLU A 568 -19.33 -19.92 21.31
CA GLU A 568 -19.67 -18.66 20.63
C GLU A 568 -21.11 -18.65 20.12
N LEU A 569 -21.66 -19.80 19.66
CA LEU A 569 -23.04 -19.88 19.20
C LEU A 569 -24.02 -19.73 20.36
N ARG A 570 -23.69 -20.37 21.49
CA ARG A 570 -24.47 -20.27 22.73
C ARG A 570 -24.43 -18.86 23.33
N THR A 571 -23.27 -18.22 23.27
CA THR A 571 -23.12 -16.80 23.65
C THR A 571 -23.97 -15.90 22.75
N SER A 572 -24.01 -16.15 21.44
CA SER A 572 -24.89 -15.41 20.52
C SER A 572 -26.38 -15.66 20.78
N HIS A 573 -26.77 -16.88 21.14
CA HIS A 573 -28.14 -17.20 21.55
C HIS A 573 -28.56 -16.39 22.79
N ALA A 574 -27.70 -16.35 23.80
CA ALA A 574 -27.90 -15.52 24.98
C ALA A 574 -27.97 -14.02 24.64
N ASN A 575 -27.12 -13.51 23.74
CA ASN A 575 -27.18 -12.12 23.29
C ASN A 575 -28.54 -11.78 22.63
N VAL A 576 -29.08 -12.70 21.83
CA VAL A 576 -30.42 -12.54 21.25
C VAL A 576 -31.49 -12.56 22.34
N ALA A 577 -31.40 -13.46 23.31
CA ALA A 577 -32.32 -13.51 24.45
C ALA A 577 -32.31 -12.19 25.26
N VAL A 578 -31.14 -11.57 25.47
CA VAL A 578 -31.05 -10.23 26.10
C VAL A 578 -31.82 -9.19 25.28
N ARG A 579 -31.62 -9.14 23.95
CA ARG A 579 -32.33 -8.21 23.06
C ARG A 579 -33.84 -8.47 23.03
N ALA A 580 -34.25 -9.72 23.24
CA ALA A 580 -35.65 -10.15 23.32
C ALA A 580 -36.29 -9.91 24.71
N GLY A 581 -35.54 -9.39 25.69
CA GLY A 581 -36.03 -9.21 27.07
C GLY A 581 -36.09 -10.48 27.91
N LYS A 582 -35.61 -11.62 27.40
CA LYS A 582 -35.56 -12.91 28.11
C LYS A 582 -34.29 -12.99 28.97
N LEU A 583 -34.21 -12.12 29.97
CA LEU A 583 -32.99 -11.88 30.74
C LEU A 583 -32.56 -13.10 31.56
N ASP A 584 -33.51 -13.86 32.13
CA ASP A 584 -33.20 -15.07 32.91
C ASP A 584 -32.61 -16.19 32.05
N GLU A 585 -33.20 -16.43 30.88
CA GLU A 585 -32.69 -17.39 29.90
C GLU A 585 -31.28 -17.01 29.43
N ALA A 586 -31.05 -15.73 29.14
CA ALA A 586 -29.72 -15.23 28.77
C ALA A 586 -28.68 -15.49 29.87
N ILE A 587 -29.01 -15.23 31.14
CA ILE A 587 -28.09 -15.46 32.27
C ILE A 587 -27.75 -16.95 32.39
N GLN A 588 -28.74 -17.84 32.27
CA GLN A 588 -28.51 -19.30 32.32
C GLN A 588 -27.59 -19.78 31.20
N GLU A 589 -27.81 -19.29 29.98
CA GLU A 589 -26.99 -19.62 28.81
C GLU A 589 -25.53 -19.16 28.98
N TYR A 590 -25.31 -17.93 29.46
CA TYR A 590 -23.96 -17.43 29.77
C TYR A 590 -23.29 -18.22 30.90
N GLN A 591 -24.02 -18.55 31.96
CA GLN A 591 -23.50 -19.35 33.08
C GLN A 591 -23.03 -20.73 32.62
N TRP A 592 -23.81 -21.39 31.75
CA TRP A 592 -23.44 -22.67 31.19
C TRP A 592 -22.13 -22.61 30.39
N VAL A 593 -21.93 -21.52 29.62
CA VAL A 593 -20.66 -21.28 28.90
C VAL A 593 -19.52 -21.08 29.89
N LEU A 594 -19.74 -20.24 30.90
CA LEU A 594 -18.75 -19.95 31.94
C LEU A 594 -18.29 -21.18 32.74
N GLU A 595 -19.18 -22.16 32.93
CA GLU A 595 -18.86 -23.44 33.57
C GLU A 595 -17.91 -24.33 32.76
N ARG A 596 -17.77 -24.08 31.45
CA ARG A 596 -17.08 -24.96 30.49
C ARG A 596 -15.84 -24.33 29.84
N ILE A 597 -15.57 -23.06 30.14
CA ILE A 597 -14.34 -22.37 29.76
C ILE A 597 -13.43 -22.18 30.97
N ASP A 598 -12.16 -21.87 30.73
CA ASP A 598 -11.26 -21.47 31.81
C ASP A 598 -11.73 -20.14 32.42
N LYS A 599 -12.13 -20.17 33.70
CA LYS A 599 -12.66 -19.03 34.44
C LYS A 599 -11.64 -17.90 34.64
N LYS A 600 -10.36 -18.13 34.39
CA LYS A 600 -9.30 -17.11 34.43
C LYS A 600 -8.95 -16.54 33.05
N SER A 601 -9.55 -17.09 31.99
CA SER A 601 -9.30 -16.62 30.63
C SER A 601 -9.97 -15.26 30.37
N PRO A 602 -9.43 -14.42 29.46
CA PRO A 602 -10.09 -13.20 29.02
C PRO A 602 -11.52 -13.43 28.51
N ALA A 603 -11.79 -14.57 27.88
CA ALA A 603 -13.12 -14.96 27.43
C ALA A 603 -14.12 -15.09 28.60
N ALA A 604 -13.68 -15.60 29.76
CA ALA A 604 -14.51 -15.63 30.95
C ALA A 604 -14.82 -14.21 31.46
N GLY A 605 -13.84 -13.30 31.40
CA GLY A 605 -14.04 -11.88 31.67
C GLY A 605 -15.16 -11.28 30.80
N ASP A 606 -15.14 -11.54 29.49
CA ASP A 606 -16.18 -11.07 28.56
C ASP A 606 -17.57 -11.62 28.89
N ILE A 607 -17.66 -12.89 29.29
CA ILE A 607 -18.94 -13.50 29.71
C ILE A 607 -19.43 -12.88 31.02
N TYR A 608 -18.56 -12.61 31.99
CA TYR A 608 -18.96 -11.91 33.22
C TYR A 608 -19.50 -10.51 32.95
N ILE A 609 -18.90 -9.74 32.02
CA ILE A 609 -19.42 -8.43 31.58
C ILE A 609 -20.86 -8.58 31.06
N ARG A 610 -21.12 -9.58 30.21
CA ARG A 610 -22.46 -9.83 29.64
C ARG A 610 -23.48 -10.22 30.70
N ILE A 611 -23.11 -11.08 31.66
CA ILE A 611 -24.00 -11.46 32.77
C ILE A 611 -24.31 -10.24 33.63
N ALA A 612 -23.29 -9.46 34.01
CA ALA A 612 -23.46 -8.27 34.84
C ALA A 612 -24.37 -7.23 34.18
N GLU A 613 -24.18 -6.94 32.89
CA GLU A 613 -25.05 -6.05 32.12
C GLU A 613 -26.48 -6.59 32.03
N THR A 614 -26.64 -7.91 31.86
CA THR A 614 -27.96 -8.55 31.81
C THR A 614 -28.69 -8.45 33.16
N LYS A 615 -27.99 -8.65 34.27
CA LYS A 615 -28.51 -8.44 35.63
C LYS A 615 -28.87 -6.99 35.89
N ARG A 616 -28.03 -6.04 35.47
CA ARG A 616 -28.32 -4.61 35.57
C ARG A 616 -29.61 -4.24 34.81
N ARG A 617 -29.80 -4.76 33.60
CA ARG A 617 -31.06 -4.58 32.83
C ARG A 617 -32.27 -5.24 33.50
N LYS A 618 -32.05 -6.32 34.26
CA LYS A 618 -33.09 -6.98 35.06
C LYS A 618 -33.45 -6.18 36.32
N GLY A 619 -32.62 -5.22 36.73
CA GLY A 619 -32.74 -4.47 37.97
C GLY A 619 -32.02 -5.09 39.17
N ASP A 620 -31.29 -6.20 38.96
CA ASP A 620 -30.43 -6.83 39.98
C ASP A 620 -29.07 -6.10 40.04
N LEU A 621 -29.06 -4.92 40.66
CA LEU A 621 -27.87 -4.06 40.73
C LEU A 621 -26.77 -4.65 41.62
N GLU A 622 -27.11 -5.21 42.79
CA GLU A 622 -26.16 -5.92 43.64
C GLU A 622 -25.50 -7.08 42.91
N GLY A 623 -26.30 -7.96 42.29
CA GLY A 623 -25.78 -9.09 41.55
C GLY A 623 -24.97 -8.67 40.32
N ALA A 624 -25.29 -7.53 39.70
CA ALA A 624 -24.49 -6.95 38.63
C ALA A 624 -23.11 -6.47 39.14
N VAL A 625 -23.06 -5.79 40.29
CA VAL A 625 -21.80 -5.37 40.93
C VAL A 625 -20.92 -6.58 41.27
N GLU A 626 -21.47 -7.59 41.93
CA GLU A 626 -20.72 -8.82 42.27
C GLU A 626 -20.14 -9.51 41.02
N THR A 627 -20.93 -9.57 39.95
CA THR A 627 -20.52 -10.22 38.71
C THR A 627 -19.45 -9.39 37.99
N MET A 628 -19.57 -8.07 38.01
CA MET A 628 -18.59 -7.17 37.41
C MET A 628 -17.27 -7.13 38.19
N GLN A 629 -17.29 -7.33 39.51
CA GLN A 629 -16.07 -7.53 40.30
C GLN A 629 -15.29 -8.77 39.84
N LYS A 630 -15.98 -9.88 39.54
CA LYS A 630 -15.34 -11.07 38.93
C LYS A 630 -14.73 -10.77 37.56
N ALA A 631 -15.41 -9.96 36.74
CA ALA A 631 -14.83 -9.50 35.48
C ALA A 631 -13.54 -8.69 35.73
N ARG A 632 -13.52 -7.83 36.76
CA ARG A 632 -12.36 -7.00 37.13
C ARG A 632 -11.18 -7.82 37.63
N GLU A 633 -11.40 -8.91 38.36
CA GLU A 633 -10.32 -9.81 38.79
C GLU A 633 -9.55 -10.39 37.58
N ILE A 634 -10.24 -10.63 36.46
CA ILE A 634 -9.67 -11.18 35.23
C ILE A 634 -9.13 -10.07 34.32
N LEU A 635 -9.84 -8.94 34.25
CA LEU A 635 -9.58 -7.82 33.36
C LEU A 635 -9.38 -6.51 34.15
N PRO A 636 -8.34 -6.42 35.00
CA PRO A 636 -8.20 -5.34 35.98
C PRO A 636 -8.01 -3.95 35.39
N GLN A 637 -7.55 -3.86 34.13
CA GLN A 637 -7.29 -2.60 33.42
C GLN A 637 -8.30 -2.35 32.29
N ASN A 638 -9.35 -3.16 32.16
CA ASN A 638 -10.34 -2.99 31.11
C ASN A 638 -11.31 -1.86 31.47
N SER A 639 -11.31 -0.80 30.67
CA SER A 639 -12.14 0.39 30.94
C SER A 639 -13.63 0.13 30.86
N ILE A 640 -14.11 -0.83 30.05
CA ILE A 640 -15.53 -1.21 30.05
C ILE A 640 -15.91 -1.79 31.41
N VAL A 641 -15.10 -2.70 31.95
CA VAL A 641 -15.33 -3.30 33.28
C VAL A 641 -15.38 -2.23 34.36
N LEU A 642 -14.34 -1.37 34.43
CA LEU A 642 -14.24 -0.35 35.47
C LEU A 642 -15.38 0.68 35.36
N ASN A 643 -15.70 1.12 34.14
CA ASN A 643 -16.75 2.12 33.91
C ASN A 643 -18.13 1.60 34.25
N THR A 644 -18.46 0.39 33.78
CA THR A 644 -19.76 -0.22 34.07
C THR A 644 -19.88 -0.58 35.55
N LEU A 645 -18.79 -1.01 36.21
CA LEU A 645 -18.77 -1.22 37.66
C LEU A 645 -19.05 0.08 38.43
N ALA A 646 -18.32 1.16 38.12
CA ALA A 646 -18.50 2.45 38.77
C ALA A 646 -19.92 3.00 38.57
N LEU A 647 -20.44 2.92 37.33
CA LEU A 647 -21.81 3.33 37.02
C LEU A 647 -22.85 2.50 37.79
N THR A 648 -22.65 1.18 37.89
CA THR A 648 -23.60 0.32 38.61
C THR A 648 -23.55 0.56 40.12
N LEU A 649 -22.36 0.82 40.68
CA LEU A 649 -22.20 1.22 42.09
C LEU A 649 -22.88 2.57 42.38
N ASP A 650 -22.76 3.54 41.47
CA ASP A 650 -23.40 4.85 41.58
C ASP A 650 -24.93 4.72 41.56
N LEU A 651 -25.48 3.96 40.60
CA LEU A 651 -26.91 3.65 40.53
C LEU A 651 -27.44 2.93 41.78
N LEU A 652 -26.58 2.17 42.45
CA LEU A 652 -26.89 1.47 43.71
C LEU A 652 -26.74 2.37 44.95
N GLY A 653 -26.31 3.63 44.78
CA GLY A 653 -26.07 4.58 45.87
C GLY A 653 -24.74 4.38 46.60
N ARG A 654 -23.87 3.46 46.16
CA ARG A 654 -22.53 3.21 46.72
C ARG A 654 -21.51 4.21 46.13
N LYS A 655 -21.79 5.50 46.34
CA LYS A 655 -21.13 6.65 45.69
C LYS A 655 -19.63 6.75 45.95
N GLU A 656 -19.17 6.52 47.19
CA GLU A 656 -17.73 6.57 47.50
C GLU A 656 -16.93 5.46 46.80
N GLU A 657 -17.52 4.27 46.67
CA GLU A 657 -16.89 3.19 45.91
C GLU A 657 -16.88 3.50 44.42
N ALA A 658 -17.99 4.01 43.87
CA ALA A 658 -18.06 4.45 42.49
C ALA A 658 -16.99 5.52 42.19
N LYS A 659 -16.84 6.52 43.06
CA LYS A 659 -15.82 7.57 42.96
C LYS A 659 -14.41 6.99 42.92
N GLY A 660 -14.09 6.06 43.82
CA GLY A 660 -12.78 5.39 43.84
C GLY A 660 -12.47 4.66 42.53
N ILE A 661 -13.46 3.97 41.94
CA ILE A 661 -13.30 3.30 40.64
C ILE A 661 -13.17 4.31 39.49
N TYR A 662 -13.96 5.40 39.48
CA TYR A 662 -13.81 6.44 38.46
C TYR A 662 -12.42 7.09 38.50
N GLU A 663 -11.90 7.41 39.69
CA GLU A 663 -10.55 7.95 39.87
C GLU A 663 -9.47 6.95 39.44
N GLU A 664 -9.68 5.65 39.68
CA GLU A 664 -8.81 4.60 39.16
C GLU A 664 -8.82 4.53 37.64
N THR A 665 -9.99 4.57 37.00
CA THR A 665 -10.05 4.59 35.53
C THR A 665 -9.33 5.80 34.95
N LEU A 666 -9.46 6.99 35.56
CA LEU A 666 -8.74 8.18 35.09
C LEU A 666 -7.23 8.11 35.26
N ARG A 667 -6.71 7.26 36.17
CA ARG A 667 -5.26 6.98 36.22
C ARG A 667 -4.78 6.15 35.04
N LEU A 668 -5.64 5.29 34.48
CA LEU A 668 -5.35 4.46 33.32
C LEU A 668 -5.60 5.22 32.00
N GLU A 669 -6.75 5.89 31.91
CA GLU A 669 -7.22 6.63 30.75
C GLU A 669 -7.58 8.06 31.16
N SER A 670 -6.58 8.93 31.25
CA SER A 670 -6.74 10.30 31.78
C SER A 670 -7.76 11.16 31.02
N GLU A 671 -8.02 10.84 29.75
CA GLU A 671 -8.91 11.56 28.85
C GLU A 671 -10.22 10.79 28.54
N ASN A 672 -10.59 9.77 29.32
CA ASN A 672 -11.85 9.05 29.10
C ASN A 672 -13.06 9.98 29.34
N PRO A 673 -13.82 10.38 28.31
CA PRO A 673 -14.81 11.45 28.45
C PRO A 673 -16.07 10.99 29.19
N ILE A 674 -16.39 9.70 29.18
CA ILE A 674 -17.54 9.14 29.89
C ILE A 674 -17.27 9.20 31.40
N VAL A 675 -16.08 8.78 31.82
CA VAL A 675 -15.66 8.82 33.22
C VAL A 675 -15.54 10.25 33.73
N LEU A 676 -14.92 11.14 32.95
CA LEU A 676 -14.81 12.56 33.30
C LEU A 676 -16.19 13.16 33.53
N ASN A 677 -17.18 12.88 32.67
CA ASN A 677 -18.55 13.34 32.84
C ASN A 677 -19.20 12.78 34.12
N ASN A 678 -19.20 11.46 34.29
CA ASN A 678 -19.91 10.82 35.39
C ASN A 678 -19.29 11.19 36.76
N LEU A 679 -17.96 11.26 36.84
CA LEU A 679 -17.27 11.71 38.04
C LEU A 679 -17.52 13.20 38.34
N ALA A 680 -17.59 14.05 37.31
CA ALA A 680 -17.94 15.45 37.49
C ALA A 680 -19.35 15.62 38.06
N TYR A 681 -20.31 14.88 37.51
CA TYR A 681 -21.69 14.87 38.02
C TYR A 681 -21.73 14.40 39.48
N LEU A 682 -21.06 13.29 39.79
CA LEU A 682 -21.00 12.73 41.14
C LEU A 682 -20.41 13.72 42.14
N ILE A 683 -19.27 14.35 41.81
CA ILE A 683 -18.64 15.38 42.67
C ILE A 683 -19.59 16.55 42.91
N ALA A 684 -20.27 17.03 41.86
CA ALA A 684 -21.16 18.18 41.96
C ALA A 684 -22.42 17.87 42.78
N SER A 685 -22.97 16.66 42.65
CA SER A 685 -24.16 16.22 43.37
C SER A 685 -23.90 15.98 44.85
N GLU A 686 -22.71 15.52 45.22
CA GLU A 686 -22.31 15.33 46.64
C GLU A 686 -21.75 16.61 47.30
N GLY A 687 -21.77 17.76 46.60
CA GLY A 687 -21.26 19.02 47.15
C GLY A 687 -19.74 19.06 47.32
N GLY A 688 -19.00 18.30 46.50
CA GLY A 688 -17.54 18.32 46.47
C GLY A 688 -16.94 19.54 45.75
N ASP A 689 -15.68 19.41 45.32
CA ASP A 689 -14.96 20.48 44.63
C ASP A 689 -15.55 20.78 43.24
N LEU A 690 -16.34 21.85 43.16
CA LEU A 690 -17.04 22.29 41.95
C LEU A 690 -16.09 22.82 40.86
N ASP A 691 -14.88 23.29 41.19
CA ASP A 691 -13.89 23.71 40.18
C ASP A 691 -13.27 22.49 39.49
N ARG A 692 -12.99 21.44 40.28
CA ARG A 692 -12.54 20.15 39.75
C ARG A 692 -13.63 19.50 38.89
N ALA A 693 -14.88 19.48 39.37
CA ALA A 693 -16.01 18.97 38.60
C ALA A 693 -16.18 19.71 37.27
N LEU A 694 -16.12 21.05 37.29
CA LEU A 694 -16.22 21.86 36.08
C LEU A 694 -15.11 21.54 35.07
N THR A 695 -13.87 21.41 35.55
CA THR A 695 -12.72 21.05 34.70
C THR A 695 -12.92 19.70 34.01
N TYR A 696 -13.41 18.70 34.74
CA TYR A 696 -13.69 17.38 34.16
C TYR A 696 -14.83 17.43 33.15
N ALA A 697 -15.94 18.08 33.47
CA ALA A 697 -17.08 18.21 32.56
C ALA A 697 -16.74 18.98 31.28
N GLN A 698 -15.90 20.02 31.36
CA GLN A 698 -15.42 20.77 30.17
C GLN A 698 -14.53 19.90 29.26
N ARG A 699 -13.62 19.11 29.84
CA ARG A 699 -12.79 18.15 29.09
C ARG A 699 -13.65 17.07 28.43
N ALA A 700 -14.64 16.54 29.15
CA ALA A 700 -15.61 15.61 28.58
C ALA A 700 -16.35 16.24 27.39
N ARG A 701 -16.79 17.50 27.52
CA ARG A 701 -17.51 18.25 26.46
C ARG A 701 -16.65 18.49 25.23
N GLN A 702 -15.35 18.73 25.38
CA GLN A 702 -14.43 18.89 24.25
C GLN A 702 -14.36 17.61 23.40
N LYS A 703 -14.42 16.44 24.03
CA LYS A 703 -14.36 15.13 23.34
C LYS A 703 -15.73 14.67 22.84
N LEU A 704 -16.80 15.00 23.58
CA LEU A 704 -18.18 14.60 23.30
C LEU A 704 -19.11 15.81 23.15
N PRO A 705 -18.87 16.70 22.15
CA PRO A 705 -19.60 17.97 22.03
C PRO A 705 -21.09 17.78 21.68
N GLN A 706 -21.51 16.60 21.24
CA GLN A 706 -22.88 16.33 20.82
C GLN A 706 -23.71 15.54 21.83
N VAL A 707 -23.07 15.01 22.89
CA VAL A 707 -23.71 14.19 23.92
C VAL A 707 -24.47 15.08 24.89
N ILE A 708 -25.76 14.80 25.07
CA ILE A 708 -26.71 15.65 25.80
C ILE A 708 -26.41 15.60 27.30
N GLU A 709 -26.10 14.42 27.80
CA GLU A 709 -25.76 14.11 29.20
C GLU A 709 -24.55 14.91 29.68
N VAL A 710 -23.62 15.25 28.78
CA VAL A 710 -22.46 16.10 29.11
C VAL A 710 -22.85 17.56 29.25
N ALA A 711 -23.79 18.04 28.43
CA ALA A 711 -24.34 19.38 28.59
C ALA A 711 -25.14 19.50 29.89
N ASP A 712 -25.94 18.48 30.23
CA ASP A 712 -26.71 18.44 31.47
C ASP A 712 -25.80 18.48 32.71
N THR A 713 -24.74 17.66 32.75
CA THR A 713 -23.74 17.71 33.83
C THR A 713 -23.09 19.09 33.97
N LEU A 714 -22.71 19.73 32.85
CA LEU A 714 -22.17 21.09 32.88
C LEU A 714 -23.17 22.10 33.42
N GLY A 715 -24.43 22.03 32.97
CA GLY A 715 -25.52 22.85 33.47
C GLY A 715 -25.72 22.67 34.97
N TRP A 716 -25.68 21.42 35.46
CA TRP A 716 -25.81 21.09 36.88
C TRP A 716 -24.69 21.69 37.72
N ILE A 717 -23.45 21.62 37.24
CA ILE A 717 -22.29 22.23 37.89
C ILE A 717 -22.42 23.76 37.93
N TYR A 718 -22.82 24.39 36.82
CA TYR A 718 -23.05 25.83 36.77
C TYR A 718 -24.14 26.26 37.77
N LEU A 719 -25.24 25.53 37.84
CA LEU A 719 -26.31 25.75 38.81
C LEU A 719 -25.79 25.72 40.25
N LYS A 720 -25.00 24.68 40.61
CA LYS A 720 -24.39 24.56 41.94
C LYS A 720 -23.37 25.66 42.26
N LYS A 721 -22.74 26.24 41.23
CA LYS A 721 -21.81 27.39 41.36
C LYS A 721 -22.52 28.75 41.35
N ASN A 722 -23.86 28.81 41.37
CA ASN A 722 -24.67 30.03 41.25
C ASN A 722 -24.47 30.78 39.91
N LEU A 723 -24.13 30.05 38.85
CA LEU A 723 -23.96 30.58 37.49
C LEU A 723 -25.23 30.28 36.67
N ALA A 724 -26.33 30.89 37.08
CA ALA A 724 -27.67 30.55 36.58
C ALA A 724 -27.84 30.79 35.06
N ASP A 725 -27.21 31.82 34.50
CA ASP A 725 -27.28 32.11 33.06
C ASP A 725 -26.64 31.00 32.22
N GLN A 726 -25.43 30.56 32.58
CA GLN A 726 -24.76 29.45 31.89
C GLN A 726 -25.51 28.13 32.09
N ALA A 727 -26.08 27.90 33.27
CA ALA A 727 -26.90 26.71 33.55
C ALA A 727 -28.14 26.66 32.63
N ILE A 728 -28.87 27.77 32.49
CA ILE A 728 -30.04 27.89 31.62
C ILE A 728 -29.66 27.57 30.17
N GLU A 729 -28.56 28.13 29.65
CA GLU A 729 -28.11 27.87 28.28
C GLU A 729 -27.88 26.37 28.02
N MET A 730 -27.22 25.67 28.95
CA MET A 730 -26.95 24.24 28.84
C MET A 730 -28.24 23.40 28.90
N PHE A 731 -29.16 23.70 29.81
CA PHE A 731 -30.42 22.96 29.91
C PHE A 731 -31.37 23.24 28.73
N GLU A 732 -31.39 24.47 28.20
CA GLU A 732 -32.12 24.81 26.97
C GLU A 732 -31.55 24.06 25.75
N GLU A 733 -30.23 23.85 25.67
CA GLU A 733 -29.63 22.95 24.68
C GLU A 733 -30.15 21.51 24.82
N CYS A 734 -30.19 20.99 26.05
CA CYS A 734 -30.69 19.64 26.31
C CYS A 734 -32.15 19.51 25.83
N LEU A 735 -33.00 20.50 26.11
CA LEU A 735 -34.40 20.50 25.71
C LEU A 735 -34.65 20.75 24.23
N ARG A 736 -33.74 21.40 23.50
CA ARG A 736 -33.81 21.46 22.03
C ARG A 736 -33.72 20.05 21.41
N LYS A 737 -32.94 19.16 22.03
CA LYS A 737 -32.74 17.77 21.55
C LYS A 737 -33.74 16.79 22.16
N ALA A 738 -34.12 16.97 23.42
CA ALA A 738 -35.06 16.12 24.13
C ALA A 738 -36.19 16.94 24.79
N PRO A 739 -37.14 17.49 24.01
CA PRO A 739 -38.14 18.42 24.53
C PRO A 739 -39.06 17.82 25.61
N ALA A 740 -39.29 16.52 25.64
CA ALA A 740 -40.20 15.89 26.60
C ALA A 740 -39.48 15.35 27.86
N HIS A 741 -38.17 15.52 28.00
CA HIS A 741 -37.43 14.89 29.09
C HIS A 741 -37.70 15.57 30.44
N PRO A 742 -38.26 14.86 31.44
CA PRO A 742 -38.67 15.49 32.70
C PRO A 742 -37.50 16.03 33.52
N THR A 743 -36.38 15.30 33.61
CA THR A 743 -35.17 15.71 34.37
C THR A 743 -34.58 17.04 33.88
N TYR A 744 -34.37 17.20 32.57
CA TYR A 744 -33.80 18.43 32.01
C TYR A 744 -34.73 19.64 32.22
N ARG A 745 -36.05 19.43 32.18
CA ARG A 745 -37.03 20.48 32.51
C ARG A 745 -37.01 20.84 33.98
N TYR A 746 -36.85 19.86 34.86
CA TYR A 746 -36.67 20.08 36.29
C TYR A 746 -35.40 20.90 36.57
N HIS A 747 -34.27 20.51 35.99
CA HIS A 747 -33.00 21.23 36.11
C HIS A 747 -33.10 22.67 35.57
N LEU A 748 -33.74 22.87 34.42
CA LEU A 748 -34.00 24.22 33.89
C LEU A 748 -34.89 25.04 34.83
N GLY A 749 -35.95 24.43 35.38
CA GLY A 749 -36.82 25.07 36.37
C GLY A 749 -36.06 25.55 37.61
N GLN A 750 -35.11 24.75 38.11
CA GLN A 750 -34.22 25.14 39.20
C GLN A 750 -33.31 26.32 38.84
N ALA A 751 -32.69 26.29 37.66
CA ALA A 751 -31.83 27.38 37.21
C ALA A 751 -32.58 28.70 37.00
N LEU A 752 -33.78 28.64 36.44
CA LEU A 752 -34.67 29.80 36.29
C LEU A 752 -35.09 30.36 37.65
N PHE A 753 -35.40 29.49 38.61
CA PHE A 753 -35.73 29.92 39.96
C PHE A 753 -34.53 30.60 40.65
N GLN A 754 -33.32 30.03 40.53
CA GLN A 754 -32.09 30.64 41.06
C GLN A 754 -31.81 32.01 40.43
N LYS A 755 -32.13 32.21 39.15
CA LYS A 755 -32.04 33.50 38.45
C LYS A 755 -33.11 34.51 38.89
N GLY A 756 -34.20 34.05 39.52
CA GLY A 756 -35.35 34.88 39.89
C GLY A 756 -36.47 34.93 38.84
N ASP A 757 -36.40 34.14 37.77
CA ASP A 757 -37.45 34.01 36.75
C ASP A 757 -38.54 33.01 37.18
N VAL A 758 -39.26 33.40 38.23
CA VAL A 758 -40.28 32.58 38.91
C VAL A 758 -41.38 32.09 37.95
N ALA A 759 -41.77 32.94 36.99
CA ALA A 759 -42.82 32.62 36.02
C ALA A 759 -42.41 31.51 35.06
N ARG A 760 -41.19 31.58 34.48
CA ARG A 760 -40.68 30.51 33.62
C ARG A 760 -40.38 29.25 34.41
N ALA A 761 -39.79 29.38 35.60
CA ALA A 761 -39.51 28.24 36.48
C ALA A 761 -40.77 27.40 36.73
N ARG A 762 -41.89 28.04 37.14
CA ARG A 762 -43.16 27.33 37.37
C ARG A 762 -43.66 26.56 36.15
N ARG A 763 -43.60 27.18 34.96
CA ARG A 763 -44.06 26.54 33.71
C ARG A 763 -43.23 25.30 33.38
N GLU A 764 -41.91 25.40 33.49
CA GLU A 764 -41.01 24.27 33.20
C GLU A 764 -41.22 23.12 34.20
N LEU A 765 -41.34 23.42 35.50
CA LEU A 765 -41.60 22.43 36.54
C LEU A 765 -42.96 21.73 36.39
N GLN A 766 -44.02 22.48 36.06
CA GLN A 766 -45.34 21.88 35.78
C GLN A 766 -45.28 20.97 34.55
N THR A 767 -44.51 21.36 33.53
CA THR A 767 -44.29 20.55 32.34
C THR A 767 -43.46 19.31 32.66
N ALA A 768 -42.48 19.41 33.56
CA ALA A 768 -41.72 18.25 34.04
C ALA A 768 -42.65 17.22 34.70
N LEU A 769 -43.55 17.63 35.61
CA LEU A 769 -44.55 16.74 36.24
C LEU A 769 -45.44 16.03 35.22
N ASN A 770 -45.90 16.75 34.19
CA ASN A 770 -46.76 16.19 33.15
C ASN A 770 -46.03 15.13 32.30
N ASN A 771 -44.70 15.12 32.31
CA ASN A 771 -43.86 14.19 31.55
C ASN A 771 -43.35 13.00 32.39
N LYS A 772 -44.03 12.66 33.49
CA LYS A 772 -43.78 11.45 34.30
C LYS A 772 -42.32 11.34 34.79
N PRO A 773 -41.87 12.25 35.67
CA PRO A 773 -40.57 12.16 36.31
C PRO A 773 -40.48 10.90 37.19
N SER A 774 -39.27 10.56 37.67
CA SER A 774 -39.12 9.53 38.69
C SER A 774 -39.86 9.93 39.99
N ALA A 775 -40.17 8.97 40.85
CA ALA A 775 -40.89 9.26 42.10
C ALA A 775 -40.14 10.24 43.01
N GLU A 776 -38.81 10.20 43.00
CA GLU A 776 -37.95 11.11 43.76
C GLU A 776 -37.98 12.52 43.15
N GLU A 777 -37.77 12.63 41.83
CA GLU A 777 -37.87 13.91 41.12
C GLU A 777 -39.28 14.51 41.23
N GLU A 778 -40.34 13.71 41.18
CA GLU A 778 -41.71 14.18 41.34
C GLU A 778 -41.90 14.89 42.69
N LYS A 779 -41.36 14.28 43.76
CA LYS A 779 -41.37 14.87 45.10
C LYS A 779 -40.60 16.19 45.11
N ASP A 780 -39.38 16.20 44.59
CA ASP A 780 -38.52 17.40 44.59
C ASP A 780 -39.12 18.54 43.75
N ILE A 781 -39.74 18.22 42.61
CA ILE A 781 -40.44 19.19 41.76
C ILE A 781 -41.62 19.80 42.52
N ARG A 782 -42.42 18.98 43.22
CA ARG A 782 -43.57 19.46 44.01
C ARG A 782 -43.12 20.35 45.17
N GLU A 783 -42.04 20.00 45.86
CA GLU A 783 -41.45 20.83 46.92
C GLU A 783 -40.95 22.17 46.37
N LEU A 784 -40.29 22.17 45.20
CA LEU A 784 -39.82 23.40 44.57
C LEU A 784 -40.98 24.29 44.10
N LEU A 785 -42.04 23.70 43.53
CA LEU A 785 -43.25 24.44 43.15
C LEU A 785 -43.91 25.09 44.37
N ALA A 786 -43.96 24.42 45.51
CA ALA A 786 -44.50 24.99 46.76
C ALA A 786 -43.69 26.18 47.26
N ARG A 787 -42.36 26.19 47.05
CA ARG A 787 -41.48 27.33 47.38
C ARG A 787 -41.65 28.53 46.44
N ILE A 788 -42.07 28.27 45.20
CA ILE A 788 -42.30 29.27 44.14
C ILE A 788 -43.66 29.99 44.33
N GLY A 789 -44.59 29.40 45.09
CA GLY A 789 -45.85 30.01 45.56
C GLY A 789 -47.04 29.78 44.63
#